data_AF-A0A7K1UCQ7-F1
#
_entry.id   AF-A0A7K1UCQ7-F1
#
_cell.length_a   1.000
_cell.length_b   1.000
_cell.length_c   1.000
_cell.angle_alpha   90.00
_cell.angle_beta   90.00
_cell.angle_gamma   90.00
#
_symmetry.space_group_name_H-M   'P 1'
#
loop_
_entity.id
_entity.type
_entity.pdbx_description
1 polymer ?
#
loop_
_entity_poly.entity_id
_entity_poly.type
_entity_poly.pdbx_seq_one_letter_code
_entity_poly.pdbx_strand_id
1 'polypeptide(L)'
;MSQPVGIIAKVFINEDGYKKYLKKVAPGIAKEIFEELNGGGQIFHMLRYIKKEQALYGFFYFNHGNSAFLKESPYKQVLLDIEPFLEADSHGYLTATLDSLNLSQDDCVYSLGINNRKWVDRDIPEKEWKAIVKETWPNFFKYAVEDENYSRVLLSAKKIMDKTVQRAYIKVQEEHRVKKLKEEYHLATPLKPMLVFENYYYNGKDFYYCNGPAKEIKFFSNINLQELMKEPYGLHDSRHVIIDDNCIETDPASFKMLHRAYTTYYIAKDMVYDDKLNPMPMADAATFKLNSEWLASDKNYLYLNKTPILQEDLGSYTLPQKIVFYDEILLAGSKQVWLGNEQVKEIDATSFTEKELSAKEGKIQQKIVEKWKNSLVAPVIKYGEDKDGPLVIVRFNKYKNRFFPAQSLQGVPLGKALVIRKSSEQFLDWLKQCVDEIEKLNAEVSFFSIEGTYDYESTHRWLVTNLASSLPGFAYNNNCLRNFNNHLYFCWKLYEESGRKDTSSLEKGLEWFSHLKPYHSHYLNPYLNHHLACFYVALGNYGEAIKYVAAAWFSGYELFNKIMVDNDLQPLFDRPDFIMLKEAYANLGAVPGKGRRPRWKPDGSQYPYLNEHVVAVLEQMPAEYATGVDEGAGTDYLVTLVCTFAIYEWPDEQKELTEQEKQRLELYRRFRPYFNRYMQQNGSKDYYSDNIYDHYMNSRWINAESHLVRLESLFKAAHGQYSYPEFLDKIMPVFEQLKNAITRDNETPEVIERIKRSIVLQMLELDGKLG
;
A
#
# COMPACT_ATOMS: atom_id res chain seq x y z
N MET A 1 19.70 14.90 32.18
CA MET A 1 18.34 14.89 31.59
C MET A 1 17.36 14.80 32.75
N SER A 2 16.33 15.64 32.82
CA SER A 2 15.32 15.52 33.89
C SER A 2 14.59 14.19 33.73
N GLN A 3 14.30 13.51 34.84
CA GLN A 3 13.42 12.35 34.80
C GLN A 3 11.99 12.79 34.43
N PRO A 4 11.19 11.91 33.80
CA PRO A 4 9.79 12.18 33.56
C PRO A 4 9.01 12.31 34.86
N VAL A 5 8.14 13.31 34.94
CA VAL A 5 7.30 13.60 36.11
C VAL A 5 5.84 13.31 35.81
N GLY A 6 5.01 13.17 36.84
CA GLY A 6 3.60 12.80 36.60
C GLY A 6 2.64 13.07 37.74
N ILE A 7 1.35 13.11 37.39
CA ILE A 7 0.21 13.25 38.30
C ILE A 7 -0.68 12.02 38.12
N ILE A 8 -1.05 11.38 39.23
CA ILE A 8 -1.84 10.14 39.26
C ILE A 8 -3.04 10.35 40.19
N ALA A 9 -4.24 10.01 39.72
CA ALA A 9 -5.45 10.06 40.52
C ALA A 9 -6.39 8.88 40.24
N LYS A 10 -7.07 8.48 41.32
CA LYS A 10 -8.24 7.60 41.28
C LYS A 10 -9.29 8.16 42.22
N VAL A 11 -10.47 8.45 41.71
CA VAL A 11 -11.56 9.07 42.46
C VAL A 11 -12.82 8.24 42.29
N PHE A 12 -13.37 7.76 43.40
CA PHE A 12 -14.66 7.09 43.42
C PHE A 12 -15.79 8.12 43.38
N ILE A 13 -16.53 8.11 42.28
CA ILE A 13 -17.57 9.07 41.94
C ILE A 13 -18.65 8.39 41.13
N ASN A 14 -19.92 8.68 41.43
CA ASN A 14 -21.03 8.11 40.67
C ASN A 14 -21.12 8.68 39.25
N GLU A 15 -21.91 8.03 38.38
CA GLU A 15 -21.97 8.37 36.96
C GLU A 15 -22.52 9.79 36.71
N ASP A 16 -23.46 10.24 37.54
CA ASP A 16 -24.10 11.55 37.38
C ASP A 16 -23.17 12.70 37.82
N GLY A 17 -22.45 12.51 38.93
CA GLY A 17 -21.40 13.40 39.40
C GLY A 17 -20.28 13.52 38.37
N TYR A 18 -19.82 12.38 37.84
CA TYR A 18 -18.82 12.34 36.77
C TYR A 18 -19.23 13.12 35.52
N LYS A 19 -20.47 12.91 35.03
CA LYS A 19 -20.97 13.64 33.84
C LYS A 19 -21.02 15.16 34.06
N LYS A 20 -21.45 15.60 35.24
CA LYS A 20 -21.49 17.03 35.60
C LYS A 20 -20.08 17.62 35.71
N TYR A 21 -19.16 16.90 36.35
CA TYR A 21 -17.75 17.25 36.43
C TYR A 21 -17.13 17.42 35.04
N LEU A 22 -17.25 16.42 34.17
CA LEU A 22 -16.73 16.47 32.80
C LEU A 22 -17.25 17.67 32.02
N LYS A 23 -18.55 17.96 32.11
CA LYS A 23 -19.14 19.10 31.40
C LYS A 23 -18.48 20.43 31.80
N LYS A 24 -18.01 20.55 33.04
CA LYS A 24 -17.28 21.73 33.54
C LYS A 24 -15.82 21.74 33.05
N VAL A 25 -15.09 20.65 33.21
CA VAL A 25 -13.62 20.65 33.02
C VAL A 25 -13.16 20.33 31.60
N ALA A 26 -13.97 19.63 30.80
CA ALA A 26 -13.56 19.17 29.46
C ALA A 26 -13.05 20.30 28.53
N PRO A 27 -13.67 21.50 28.47
CA PRO A 27 -13.16 22.58 27.64
C PRO A 27 -11.77 23.08 28.07
N GLY A 28 -11.53 23.18 29.38
CA GLY A 28 -10.24 23.62 29.93
C GLY A 28 -9.13 22.62 29.64
N ILE A 29 -9.36 21.34 29.97
CA ILE A 29 -8.39 20.26 29.70
C ILE A 29 -8.08 20.18 28.20
N ALA A 30 -9.09 20.25 27.34
CA ALA A 30 -8.93 20.18 25.90
C ALA A 30 -8.01 21.28 25.36
N LYS A 31 -8.10 22.49 25.92
CA LYS A 31 -7.25 23.62 25.55
C LYS A 31 -5.79 23.38 25.94
N GLU A 32 -5.55 22.94 27.17
CA GLU A 32 -4.19 22.61 27.65
C GLU A 32 -3.56 21.51 26.78
N ILE A 33 -4.29 20.42 26.52
CA ILE A 33 -3.81 19.33 25.64
C ILE A 33 -3.48 19.86 24.24
N PHE A 34 -4.31 20.75 23.69
CA PHE A 34 -4.07 21.33 22.38
C PHE A 34 -2.80 22.19 22.34
N GLU A 35 -2.62 23.09 23.31
CA GLU A 35 -1.44 23.96 23.38
C GLU A 35 -0.15 23.15 23.53
N GLU A 36 -0.16 22.11 24.36
CA GLU A 36 0.98 21.21 24.54
C GLU A 36 1.34 20.45 23.27
N LEU A 37 0.36 19.82 22.61
CA LEU A 37 0.60 19.05 21.40
C LEU A 37 1.03 19.95 20.22
N ASN A 38 0.43 21.14 20.08
CA ASN A 38 0.78 22.10 19.04
C ASN A 38 2.19 22.68 19.24
N GLY A 39 2.65 22.78 20.49
CA GLY A 39 4.02 23.18 20.85
C GLY A 39 5.08 22.08 20.67
N GLY A 40 4.71 20.89 20.21
CA GLY A 40 5.62 19.73 20.11
C GLY A 40 5.88 19.04 21.45
N GLY A 41 5.05 19.30 22.47
CA GLY A 41 5.11 18.63 23.75
C GLY A 41 4.81 17.13 23.63
N GLN A 42 5.60 16.32 24.33
CA GLN A 42 5.40 14.89 24.45
C GLN A 42 4.85 14.58 25.85
N ILE A 43 3.56 14.84 26.01
CA ILE A 43 2.83 14.67 27.27
C ILE A 43 1.74 13.63 27.03
N PHE A 44 1.61 12.70 27.97
CA PHE A 44 0.63 11.63 27.91
C PHE A 44 -0.50 11.91 28.91
N HIS A 45 -1.73 12.02 28.40
CA HIS A 45 -2.94 12.30 29.17
C HIS A 45 -3.89 11.10 29.17
N MET A 46 -4.33 10.67 30.36
CA MET A 46 -5.44 9.74 30.52
C MET A 46 -6.48 10.35 31.44
N LEU A 47 -7.72 10.37 30.98
CA LEU A 47 -8.87 10.71 31.81
C LEU A 47 -10.01 9.76 31.45
N ARG A 48 -10.25 8.78 32.33
CA ARG A 48 -11.13 7.66 32.03
C ARG A 48 -12.03 7.32 33.21
N TYR A 49 -13.32 7.19 32.94
CA TYR A 49 -14.27 6.63 33.90
C TYR A 49 -14.57 5.16 33.62
N ILE A 50 -14.45 4.32 34.66
CA ILE A 50 -14.81 2.90 34.60
C ILE A 50 -16.14 2.70 35.31
N LYS A 51 -17.22 2.60 34.53
CA LYS A 51 -18.60 2.47 35.04
C LYS A 51 -18.79 1.30 36.02
N LYS A 52 -18.12 0.16 35.80
CA LYS A 52 -18.20 -1.01 36.69
C LYS A 52 -17.59 -0.77 38.07
N GLU A 53 -16.62 0.13 38.14
CA GLU A 53 -15.86 0.46 39.35
C GLU A 53 -16.34 1.77 39.99
N GLN A 54 -17.20 2.52 39.29
CA GLN A 54 -17.62 3.87 39.67
C GLN A 54 -16.41 4.76 40.03
N ALA A 55 -15.36 4.65 39.22
CA ALA A 55 -14.10 5.31 39.47
C ALA A 55 -13.64 6.09 38.23
N LEU A 56 -13.26 7.35 38.46
CA LEU A 56 -12.49 8.16 37.55
C LEU A 56 -11.01 7.91 37.79
N TYR A 57 -10.29 7.67 36.70
CA TYR A 57 -8.84 7.60 36.67
C TYR A 57 -8.28 8.79 35.90
N GLY A 58 -7.30 9.45 36.49
CA GLY A 58 -6.55 10.55 35.88
C GLY A 58 -5.06 10.23 35.91
N PHE A 59 -4.40 10.35 34.76
CA PHE A 59 -2.95 10.21 34.68
C PHE A 59 -2.39 11.22 33.69
N PHE A 60 -1.41 12.00 34.13
CA PHE A 60 -0.75 13.01 33.30
C PHE A 60 0.74 12.82 33.45
N TYR A 61 1.42 12.49 32.36
CA TYR A 61 2.84 12.17 32.32
C TYR A 61 3.56 13.18 31.43
N PHE A 62 4.62 13.76 31.98
CA PHE A 62 5.39 14.82 31.37
C PHE A 62 6.84 14.35 31.25
N ASN A 63 7.42 14.42 30.05
CA ASN A 63 8.84 14.08 29.87
C ASN A 63 9.79 14.95 30.71
N HIS A 64 9.37 16.16 31.06
CA HIS A 64 10.15 17.11 31.84
C HIS A 64 9.27 17.85 32.85
N GLY A 65 9.83 18.18 34.02
CA GLY A 65 9.16 19.00 35.02
C GLY A 65 9.88 18.96 36.37
N ASN A 66 9.35 19.69 37.34
CA ASN A 66 9.86 19.74 38.71
C ASN A 66 8.71 19.87 39.73
N SER A 67 9.04 19.95 41.01
CA SER A 67 8.05 20.03 42.09
C SER A 67 7.12 21.24 41.97
N ALA A 68 7.64 22.41 41.57
CA ALA A 68 6.85 23.61 41.40
C ALA A 68 5.87 23.46 40.22
N PHE A 69 6.36 22.98 39.07
CA PHE A 69 5.55 22.67 37.90
C PHE A 69 4.37 21.73 38.23
N LEU A 70 4.61 20.63 38.97
CA LEU A 70 3.54 19.71 39.36
C LEU A 70 2.54 20.35 40.33
N LYS A 71 3.01 21.20 41.25
CA LYS A 71 2.14 21.89 42.21
C LYS A 71 1.23 22.94 41.58
N GLU A 72 1.70 23.58 40.52
CA GLU A 72 1.02 24.64 39.76
C GLU A 72 0.34 24.14 38.48
N SER A 73 0.45 22.84 38.19
CA SER A 73 -0.04 22.24 36.96
C SER A 73 -1.57 22.44 36.77
N PRO A 74 -2.02 22.85 35.58
CA PRO A 74 -3.46 22.96 35.28
C PRO A 74 -4.18 21.61 35.43
N TYR A 75 -3.48 20.49 35.20
CA TYR A 75 -4.02 19.15 35.36
C TYR A 75 -4.29 18.77 36.82
N LYS A 76 -3.50 19.29 37.76
CA LYS A 76 -3.80 19.17 39.19
C LYS A 76 -5.10 19.91 39.50
N GLN A 77 -5.22 21.16 39.05
CA GLN A 77 -6.42 21.97 39.30
C GLN A 77 -7.68 21.31 38.74
N VAL A 78 -7.58 20.73 37.54
CA VAL A 78 -8.65 19.93 36.93
C VAL A 78 -9.12 18.81 37.87
N LEU A 79 -8.19 18.06 38.47
CA LEU A 79 -8.53 16.98 39.39
C LEU A 79 -9.07 17.49 40.74
N LEU A 80 -8.64 18.67 41.19
CA LEU A 80 -9.19 19.34 42.38
C LEU A 80 -10.64 19.83 42.16
N ASP A 81 -10.95 20.25 40.94
CA ASP A 81 -12.28 20.76 40.54
C ASP A 81 -13.43 19.73 40.63
N ILE A 82 -13.11 18.48 40.99
CA ILE A 82 -14.09 17.41 41.21
C ILE A 82 -14.88 17.55 42.51
N GLU A 83 -14.36 18.27 43.52
CA GLU A 83 -14.96 18.36 44.87
C GLU A 83 -16.47 18.66 44.90
N PRO A 84 -17.02 19.61 44.11
CA PRO A 84 -18.45 19.92 44.14
C PRO A 84 -19.35 18.76 43.68
N PHE A 85 -18.77 17.72 43.07
CA PHE A 85 -19.45 16.58 42.49
C PHE A 85 -19.27 15.29 43.32
N LEU A 86 -18.54 15.36 44.44
CA LEU A 86 -18.30 14.24 45.33
C LEU A 86 -19.43 14.02 46.32
N GLU A 87 -19.63 12.76 46.72
CA GLU A 87 -20.54 12.35 47.78
C GLU A 87 -19.79 12.19 49.11
N ALA A 88 -20.53 12.08 50.22
CA ALA A 88 -19.90 12.03 51.55
C ALA A 88 -19.01 10.78 51.74
N ASP A 89 -19.33 9.69 51.04
CA ASP A 89 -18.65 8.40 50.99
C ASP A 89 -17.67 8.26 49.80
N SER A 90 -17.55 9.28 48.96
CA SER A 90 -16.50 9.34 47.94
C SER A 90 -15.13 9.25 48.61
N HIS A 91 -14.26 8.44 48.02
CA HIS A 91 -12.89 8.24 48.45
C HIS A 91 -11.97 8.18 47.23
N GLY A 92 -10.67 8.28 47.44
CA GLY A 92 -9.70 8.32 46.35
C GLY A 92 -8.37 8.92 46.75
N TYR A 93 -7.48 9.00 45.78
CA TYR A 93 -6.17 9.61 45.92
C TYR A 93 -5.83 10.50 44.72
N LEU A 94 -4.97 11.47 44.97
CA LEU A 94 -4.31 12.32 43.98
C LEU A 94 -2.87 12.53 44.44
N THR A 95 -1.90 12.06 43.68
CA THR A 95 -0.48 12.18 43.98
C THR A 95 0.31 12.67 42.77
N ALA A 96 1.47 13.27 43.02
CA ALA A 96 2.43 13.62 41.97
C ALA A 96 3.83 13.13 42.32
N THR A 97 4.59 12.74 41.29
CA THR A 97 5.93 12.14 41.42
C THR A 97 6.94 12.84 40.49
N LEU A 98 8.19 12.97 40.96
CA LEU A 98 9.33 13.42 40.17
C LEU A 98 9.96 12.31 39.32
N ASP A 99 9.57 11.06 39.54
CA ASP A 99 10.01 9.91 38.74
C ASP A 99 8.82 9.01 38.43
N SER A 100 8.28 9.20 37.23
CA SER A 100 7.14 8.42 36.72
C SER A 100 7.53 7.04 36.21
N LEU A 101 8.82 6.78 35.96
CA LEU A 101 9.29 5.48 35.48
C LEU A 101 9.47 4.50 36.63
N ASN A 102 9.88 4.99 37.80
CA ASN A 102 10.12 4.16 38.98
C ASN A 102 9.02 4.27 40.04
N LEU A 103 8.29 5.41 40.08
CA LEU A 103 7.23 5.69 41.06
C LEU A 103 7.65 5.39 42.50
N SER A 104 8.85 5.83 42.91
CA SER A 104 9.27 5.71 44.31
C SER A 104 8.44 6.65 45.19
N GLN A 105 8.18 6.23 46.43
CA GLN A 105 7.51 7.10 47.41
C GLN A 105 8.40 8.29 47.78
N ASP A 106 9.72 8.15 47.70
CA ASP A 106 10.68 9.23 47.99
C ASP A 106 10.62 10.37 46.96
N ASP A 107 10.13 10.07 45.75
CA ASP A 107 9.96 11.05 44.67
C ASP A 107 8.58 11.74 44.71
N CYS A 108 7.75 11.41 45.71
CA CYS A 108 6.41 11.98 45.88
C CYS A 108 6.50 13.47 46.25
N VAL A 109 5.83 14.31 45.45
CA VAL A 109 5.79 15.76 45.65
C VAL A 109 4.64 16.19 46.53
N TYR A 110 3.48 15.56 46.34
CA TYR A 110 2.29 15.76 47.15
C TYR A 110 1.41 14.52 47.08
N SER A 111 0.57 14.37 48.10
CA SER A 111 -0.44 13.33 48.18
C SER A 111 -1.69 13.83 48.89
N LEU A 112 -2.83 13.67 48.23
CA LEU A 112 -4.13 14.09 48.69
C LEU A 112 -5.06 12.87 48.76
N GLY A 113 -5.85 12.79 49.82
CA GLY A 113 -6.98 11.87 49.95
C GLY A 113 -8.30 12.62 49.94
N ILE A 114 -9.41 11.92 49.68
CA ILE A 114 -10.75 12.51 49.80
C ILE A 114 -11.31 12.20 51.19
N ASN A 115 -11.76 13.23 51.90
CA ASN A 115 -12.50 13.11 53.15
C ASN A 115 -13.67 14.10 53.15
N ASN A 116 -14.90 13.60 53.33
CA ASN A 116 -16.13 14.38 53.35
C ASN A 116 -16.22 15.40 52.19
N ARG A 117 -16.10 14.89 50.95
CA ARG A 117 -16.18 15.65 49.68
C ARG A 117 -15.02 16.62 49.40
N LYS A 118 -13.98 16.64 50.22
CA LYS A 118 -12.82 17.54 50.03
C LYS A 118 -11.51 16.79 49.90
N TRP A 119 -10.59 17.36 49.15
CA TRP A 119 -9.20 16.95 49.15
C TRP A 119 -8.53 17.41 50.45
N VAL A 120 -7.82 16.47 51.07
CA VAL A 120 -7.04 16.72 52.29
C VAL A 120 -5.66 16.10 52.12
N ASP A 121 -4.62 16.78 52.64
CA ASP A 121 -3.27 16.23 52.66
C ASP A 121 -3.27 14.89 53.40
N ARG A 122 -2.63 13.89 52.78
CA ARG A 122 -2.63 12.53 53.30
C ARG A 122 -1.33 11.81 52.96
N ASP A 123 -0.68 11.31 53.99
CA ASP A 123 0.42 10.35 53.83
C ASP A 123 -0.14 9.00 53.36
N ILE A 124 0.39 8.48 52.25
CA ILE A 124 0.02 7.17 51.71
C ILE A 124 0.93 6.12 52.35
N PRO A 125 0.39 5.12 53.07
CA PRO A 125 1.18 4.03 53.59
C PRO A 125 1.87 3.24 52.47
N GLU A 126 3.07 2.72 52.70
CA GLU A 126 3.86 1.98 51.70
C GLU A 126 3.07 0.85 51.02
N LYS A 127 2.20 0.16 51.77
CA LYS A 127 1.32 -0.89 51.24
C LYS A 127 0.32 -0.38 50.19
N GLU A 128 -0.26 0.79 50.43
CA GLU A 128 -1.18 1.45 49.51
C GLU A 128 -0.43 2.03 48.31
N TRP A 129 0.76 2.61 48.53
CA TRP A 129 1.63 3.08 47.45
C TRP A 129 1.99 1.95 46.48
N LYS A 130 2.42 0.79 46.99
CA LYS A 130 2.68 -0.41 46.16
C LYS A 130 1.45 -0.87 45.37
N ALA A 131 0.25 -0.69 45.91
CA ALA A 131 -0.99 -1.01 45.20
C ALA A 131 -1.27 -0.01 44.07
N ILE A 132 -1.04 1.29 44.31
CA ILE A 132 -1.11 2.35 43.30
C ILE A 132 -0.16 2.02 42.15
N VAL A 133 1.13 1.80 42.43
CA VAL A 133 2.14 1.47 41.40
C VAL A 133 1.72 0.25 40.57
N LYS A 134 1.28 -0.82 41.24
CA LYS A 134 0.82 -2.06 40.57
C LYS A 134 -0.39 -1.84 39.66
N GLU A 135 -1.27 -0.91 40.03
CA GLU A 135 -2.45 -0.55 39.23
C GLU A 135 -2.08 0.41 38.09
N THR A 136 -1.21 1.38 38.34
CA THR A 136 -0.85 2.43 37.38
C THR A 136 -0.01 1.87 36.22
N TRP A 137 0.91 0.94 36.49
CA TRP A 137 1.84 0.44 35.47
C TRP A 137 1.16 -0.23 34.25
N PRO A 138 0.36 -1.29 34.39
CA PRO A 138 -0.24 -1.98 33.24
C PRO A 138 -1.38 -1.19 32.58
N ASN A 139 -2.07 -0.32 33.33
CA ASN A 139 -3.25 0.38 32.84
C ASN A 139 -2.91 1.71 32.15
N PHE A 140 -1.81 2.37 32.52
CA PHE A 140 -1.48 3.72 32.07
C PHE A 140 -0.15 3.76 31.31
N PHE A 141 0.93 3.17 31.84
CA PHE A 141 2.28 3.27 31.25
C PHE A 141 2.50 2.36 30.05
N LYS A 142 1.87 1.18 29.99
CA LYS A 142 2.00 0.29 28.82
C LYS A 142 1.71 1.02 27.50
N TYR A 143 0.72 1.91 27.50
CA TYR A 143 0.32 2.68 26.31
C TYR A 143 1.25 3.86 26.00
N ALA A 144 2.00 4.37 26.99
CA ALA A 144 2.92 5.50 26.82
C ALA A 144 4.29 5.06 26.29
N VAL A 145 4.72 3.83 26.61
CA VAL A 145 6.06 3.31 26.27
C VAL A 145 6.08 2.55 24.94
N GLU A 146 4.96 1.95 24.51
CA GLU A 146 4.90 1.10 23.31
C GLU A 146 4.51 1.83 22.01
N ASP A 147 3.99 3.06 22.06
CA ASP A 147 3.40 3.73 20.89
C ASP A 147 4.03 5.13 20.66
N GLU A 148 4.94 5.23 19.69
CA GLU A 148 5.69 6.45 19.36
C GLU A 148 4.79 7.62 18.87
N ASN A 149 3.50 7.38 18.59
CA ASN A 149 2.59 8.37 18.00
C ASN A 149 1.33 8.58 18.86
N TYR A 150 1.54 9.08 20.08
CA TYR A 150 0.51 9.27 21.10
C TYR A 150 -0.68 10.16 20.66
N SER A 151 -0.48 11.16 19.80
CA SER A 151 -1.57 12.00 19.26
C SER A 151 -2.61 11.17 18.49
N ARG A 152 -2.16 10.14 17.74
CA ARG A 152 -3.03 9.18 17.07
C ARG A 152 -3.80 8.32 18.07
N VAL A 153 -3.16 7.94 19.17
CA VAL A 153 -3.76 7.14 20.25
C VAL A 153 -4.84 7.93 21.02
N LEU A 154 -4.60 9.21 21.30
CA LEU A 154 -5.57 10.11 21.96
C LEU A 154 -6.90 10.20 21.21
N LEU A 155 -6.85 10.27 19.87
CA LEU A 155 -8.01 10.44 19.00
C LEU A 155 -8.69 9.11 18.59
N SER A 156 -7.94 8.00 18.54
CA SER A 156 -8.45 6.72 18.05
C SER A 156 -8.82 5.72 19.16
N ALA A 157 -8.18 5.77 20.32
CA ALA A 157 -8.37 4.79 21.38
C ALA A 157 -9.48 5.24 22.36
N LYS A 158 -10.68 4.65 22.24
CA LYS A 158 -11.82 4.83 23.18
C LYS A 158 -11.50 4.47 24.65
N LYS A 159 -10.30 4.02 24.96
CA LYS A 159 -9.89 3.47 26.26
C LYS A 159 -9.07 4.44 27.12
N ILE A 160 -8.60 5.57 26.58
CA ILE A 160 -7.63 6.45 27.27
C ILE A 160 -8.25 7.81 27.61
N MET A 161 -9.03 8.40 26.72
CA MET A 161 -9.65 9.71 26.93
C MET A 161 -11.18 9.64 26.81
N ASP A 162 -11.90 10.35 27.68
CA ASP A 162 -13.36 10.47 27.56
C ASP A 162 -13.76 11.19 26.27
N LYS A 163 -14.82 10.70 25.61
CA LYS A 163 -15.33 11.28 24.36
C LYS A 163 -15.70 12.75 24.47
N THR A 164 -16.09 13.21 25.66
CA THR A 164 -16.44 14.61 25.90
C THR A 164 -15.22 15.52 25.79
N VAL A 165 -14.08 15.07 26.35
CA VAL A 165 -12.79 15.78 26.24
C VAL A 165 -12.29 15.71 24.79
N GLN A 166 -12.38 14.55 24.14
CA GLN A 166 -11.99 14.40 22.72
C GLN A 166 -12.77 15.36 21.81
N ARG A 167 -14.10 15.49 22.00
CA ARG A 167 -14.92 16.45 21.24
C ARG A 167 -14.53 17.89 21.50
N ALA A 168 -14.26 18.24 22.76
CA ALA A 168 -13.80 19.57 23.12
C ALA A 168 -12.43 19.88 22.48
N TYR A 169 -11.51 18.91 22.46
CA TYR A 169 -10.20 19.02 21.81
C TYR A 169 -10.34 19.26 20.30
N ILE A 170 -11.16 18.46 19.61
CA ILE A 170 -11.41 18.65 18.16
C ILE A 170 -11.96 20.05 17.88
N LYS A 171 -12.83 20.56 18.76
CA LYS A 171 -13.35 21.93 18.64
C LYS A 171 -12.25 22.98 18.80
N VAL A 172 -11.39 22.87 19.80
CA VAL A 172 -10.26 23.80 20.00
C VAL A 172 -9.29 23.75 18.82
N GLN A 173 -8.97 22.55 18.33
CA GLN A 173 -8.13 22.35 17.15
C GLN A 173 -8.72 23.04 15.92
N GLU A 174 -10.02 22.92 15.70
CA GLU A 174 -10.73 23.57 14.60
C GLU A 174 -10.77 25.09 14.75
N GLU A 175 -11.04 25.61 15.94
CA GLU A 175 -10.99 27.05 16.24
C GLU A 175 -9.60 27.63 15.95
N HIS A 176 -8.53 26.93 16.34
CA HIS A 176 -7.16 27.33 16.05
C HIS A 176 -6.84 27.28 14.55
N ARG A 177 -7.26 26.22 13.84
CA ARG A 177 -7.09 26.08 12.39
C ARG A 177 -7.75 27.23 11.64
N VAL A 178 -9.02 27.52 11.97
CA VAL A 178 -9.78 28.63 11.36
C VAL A 178 -9.12 29.97 11.66
N LYS A 179 -8.67 30.20 12.91
CA LYS A 179 -7.94 31.41 13.28
C LYS A 179 -6.66 31.56 12.45
N LYS A 180 -5.85 30.51 12.35
CA LYS A 180 -4.63 30.48 11.54
C LYS A 180 -4.91 30.78 10.07
N LEU A 181 -5.96 30.20 9.49
CA LEU A 181 -6.35 30.51 8.11
C LEU A 181 -6.75 31.98 7.93
N LYS A 182 -7.48 32.56 8.88
CA LYS A 182 -7.88 33.97 8.80
C LYS A 182 -6.71 34.93 8.96
N GLU A 183 -5.79 34.61 9.86
CA GLU A 183 -4.69 35.51 10.24
C GLU A 183 -3.44 35.31 9.40
N GLU A 184 -3.10 34.08 8.99
CA GLU A 184 -1.80 33.75 8.42
C GLU A 184 -1.84 33.29 6.95
N TYR A 185 -3.01 33.11 6.31
CA TYR A 185 -3.03 32.53 4.94
C TYR A 185 -2.19 33.33 3.93
N HIS A 186 -2.11 34.64 4.11
CA HIS A 186 -1.30 35.55 3.29
C HIS A 186 0.22 35.32 3.42
N LEU A 187 0.67 34.57 4.44
CA LEU A 187 2.07 34.19 4.64
C LEU A 187 2.45 32.91 3.88
N ALA A 188 1.47 32.19 3.33
CA ALA A 188 1.72 30.97 2.57
C ALA A 188 2.41 31.30 1.23
N THR A 189 3.37 30.46 0.84
CA THR A 189 4.03 30.55 -0.46
C THR A 189 4.10 29.17 -1.13
N PRO A 190 4.41 29.07 -2.44
CA PRO A 190 4.66 27.80 -3.13
C PRO A 190 5.63 26.87 -2.42
N LEU A 191 6.62 27.48 -1.80
CA LEU A 191 7.69 26.79 -1.10
C LEU A 191 7.36 26.53 0.37
N LYS A 192 6.61 27.43 1.01
CA LYS A 192 6.13 27.25 2.38
C LYS A 192 4.60 27.18 2.38
N PRO A 193 4.01 26.11 1.83
CA PRO A 193 2.57 25.98 1.78
C PRO A 193 2.03 25.86 3.21
N MET A 194 0.91 26.51 3.45
CA MET A 194 0.16 26.34 4.67
C MET A 194 -0.59 25.01 4.58
N LEU A 195 -0.34 24.11 5.53
CA LEU A 195 -1.22 22.98 5.79
C LEU A 195 -2.56 23.53 6.29
N VAL A 196 -3.59 23.40 5.46
CA VAL A 196 -4.96 23.82 5.78
C VAL A 196 -5.60 22.75 6.67
N PHE A 197 -5.53 21.49 6.25
CA PHE A 197 -6.09 20.35 6.95
C PHE A 197 -5.55 19.05 6.34
N GLU A 198 -5.05 18.08 7.12
CA GLU A 198 -4.59 16.76 6.63
C GLU A 198 -3.74 16.80 5.34
N ASN A 199 -4.33 16.48 4.19
CA ASN A 199 -3.68 16.44 2.87
C ASN A 199 -4.00 17.67 2.02
N TYR A 200 -4.64 18.70 2.60
CA TYR A 200 -5.04 19.93 1.93
C TYR A 200 -4.10 21.07 2.29
N TYR A 201 -3.64 21.78 1.27
CA TYR A 201 -2.62 22.80 1.37
C TYR A 201 -3.04 24.04 0.61
N TYR A 202 -2.54 25.18 1.05
CA TYR A 202 -2.64 26.45 0.35
C TYR A 202 -1.24 27.03 0.18
N ASN A 203 -0.88 27.40 -1.04
CA ASN A 203 0.46 27.88 -1.36
C ASN A 203 0.55 29.40 -1.57
N GLY A 204 -0.42 30.17 -1.09
CA GLY A 204 -0.48 31.62 -1.34
C GLY A 204 -1.18 32.01 -2.65
N LYS A 205 -1.43 31.05 -3.55
CA LYS A 205 -2.17 31.28 -4.79
C LYS A 205 -3.33 30.31 -4.94
N ASP A 206 -3.06 29.02 -4.87
CA ASP A 206 -3.97 27.93 -5.14
C ASP A 206 -4.16 27.04 -3.90
N PHE A 207 -5.38 26.53 -3.76
CA PHE A 207 -5.76 25.55 -2.75
C PHE A 207 -5.79 24.16 -3.40
N TYR A 208 -5.15 23.17 -2.78
CA TYR A 208 -4.96 21.85 -3.39
C TYR A 208 -4.90 20.70 -2.40
N TYR A 209 -5.17 19.50 -2.91
CA TYR A 209 -5.01 18.22 -2.22
C TYR A 209 -3.77 17.48 -2.72
N CYS A 210 -2.95 16.99 -1.79
CA CYS A 210 -1.78 16.17 -2.04
C CYS A 210 -1.68 15.05 -0.99
N ASN A 211 -1.78 13.80 -1.43
CA ASN A 211 -1.78 12.61 -0.55
C ASN A 211 -0.65 11.66 -0.94
N GLY A 212 0.59 12.15 -0.79
CA GLY A 212 1.82 11.39 -0.98
C GLY A 212 2.39 11.39 -2.42
N PRO A 213 3.57 10.77 -2.61
CA PRO A 213 4.37 10.88 -3.83
C PRO A 213 3.73 10.25 -5.08
N ALA A 214 2.94 9.19 -4.90
CA ALA A 214 2.35 8.44 -6.01
C ALA A 214 1.05 9.04 -6.56
N LYS A 215 0.42 10.01 -5.87
CA LYS A 215 -0.86 10.60 -6.28
C LYS A 215 -0.66 11.91 -7.03
N GLU A 216 -1.60 12.24 -7.91
CA GLU A 216 -1.66 13.53 -8.58
C GLU A 216 -2.07 14.62 -7.58
N ILE A 217 -1.59 15.85 -7.78
CA ILE A 217 -2.03 17.01 -7.00
C ILE A 217 -3.32 17.53 -7.64
N LYS A 218 -4.38 17.68 -6.84
CA LYS A 218 -5.66 18.24 -7.32
C LYS A 218 -5.87 19.63 -6.79
N PHE A 219 -6.08 20.58 -7.69
CA PHE A 219 -6.34 21.99 -7.39
C PHE A 219 -7.83 22.25 -7.34
N PHE A 220 -8.23 23.08 -6.39
CA PHE A 220 -9.60 23.55 -6.25
C PHE A 220 -9.66 25.05 -6.50
N SER A 221 -10.53 25.45 -7.41
CA SER A 221 -10.77 26.84 -7.75
C SER A 221 -11.98 27.39 -6.99
N ASN A 222 -12.04 28.70 -6.82
CA ASN A 222 -13.18 29.43 -6.23
C ASN A 222 -13.55 29.03 -4.78
N ILE A 223 -12.64 28.40 -4.05
CA ILE A 223 -12.86 28.02 -2.65
C ILE A 223 -12.60 29.22 -1.74
N ASN A 224 -13.56 29.53 -0.86
CA ASN A 224 -13.38 30.55 0.16
C ASN A 224 -12.64 29.97 1.38
N LEU A 225 -11.32 30.10 1.37
CA LEU A 225 -10.45 29.60 2.44
C LEU A 225 -10.75 30.18 3.83
N GLN A 226 -11.29 31.40 3.91
CA GLN A 226 -11.61 32.04 5.18
C GLN A 226 -12.91 31.53 5.82
N GLU A 227 -13.79 30.94 5.00
CA GLU A 227 -15.04 30.30 5.40
C GLU A 227 -14.93 28.77 5.44
N LEU A 228 -13.75 28.21 5.13
CA LEU A 228 -13.55 26.78 5.01
C LEU A 228 -13.64 26.11 6.39
N MET A 229 -14.62 25.24 6.57
CA MET A 229 -14.92 24.51 7.80
C MET A 229 -14.69 23.01 7.62
N LYS A 230 -14.32 22.33 8.70
CA LYS A 230 -14.17 20.88 8.73
C LYS A 230 -15.46 20.17 9.17
N GLU A 231 -15.82 19.14 8.43
CA GLU A 231 -16.91 18.20 8.76
C GLU A 231 -16.38 16.75 8.82
N PRO A 232 -17.13 15.78 9.37
CA PRO A 232 -16.71 14.38 9.42
C PRO A 232 -16.42 13.74 8.06
N TYR A 233 -16.93 14.31 6.97
CA TYR A 233 -16.73 13.83 5.61
C TYR A 233 -15.60 14.55 4.86
N GLY A 234 -15.09 15.67 5.35
CA GLY A 234 -14.14 16.51 4.60
C GLY A 234 -14.21 17.98 4.97
N LEU A 235 -14.17 18.85 3.96
CA LEU A 235 -14.19 20.30 4.10
C LEU A 235 -15.39 20.90 3.34
N HIS A 236 -15.85 22.07 3.77
CA HIS A 236 -16.80 22.85 2.98
C HIS A 236 -16.59 24.35 3.21
N ASP A 237 -16.92 25.17 2.21
CA ASP A 237 -17.11 26.61 2.39
C ASP A 237 -18.61 26.93 2.33
N SER A 238 -19.04 28.14 1.92
CA SER A 238 -20.47 28.49 1.78
C SER A 238 -21.15 27.93 0.52
N ARG A 239 -20.40 27.38 -0.44
CA ARG A 239 -20.90 26.91 -1.75
C ARG A 239 -20.34 25.58 -2.22
N HIS A 240 -19.29 25.07 -1.59
CA HIS A 240 -18.56 23.90 -2.03
C HIS A 240 -18.43 22.90 -0.91
N VAL A 241 -18.49 21.62 -1.28
CA VAL A 241 -18.09 20.49 -0.45
C VAL A 241 -16.91 19.79 -1.11
N ILE A 242 -15.88 19.53 -0.32
CA ILE A 242 -14.61 18.96 -0.75
C ILE A 242 -14.34 17.67 0.06
N ILE A 243 -14.17 16.56 -0.64
CA ILE A 243 -13.92 15.23 -0.07
C ILE A 243 -12.80 14.57 -0.86
N ASP A 244 -11.72 14.24 -0.16
CA ASP A 244 -10.45 13.82 -0.74
C ASP A 244 -10.00 14.73 -1.89
N ASP A 245 -9.92 14.18 -3.10
CA ASP A 245 -9.45 14.85 -4.30
C ASP A 245 -10.61 15.38 -5.18
N ASN A 246 -11.83 15.40 -4.64
CA ASN A 246 -13.05 15.80 -5.34
C ASN A 246 -13.72 17.02 -4.67
N CYS A 247 -14.32 17.88 -5.48
CA CYS A 247 -15.06 19.07 -5.04
C CYS A 247 -16.33 19.22 -5.87
N ILE A 248 -17.44 19.53 -5.19
CA ILE A 248 -18.74 19.80 -5.83
C ILE A 248 -19.30 21.12 -5.32
N GLU A 249 -20.01 21.84 -6.19
CA GLU A 249 -20.76 23.04 -5.82
C GLU A 249 -22.15 22.61 -5.30
N THR A 250 -22.42 22.86 -4.02
CA THR A 250 -23.67 22.51 -3.35
C THR A 250 -23.87 23.33 -2.08
N ASP A 251 -25.09 23.41 -1.57
CA ASP A 251 -25.37 24.03 -0.28
C ASP A 251 -24.94 23.09 0.86
N PRO A 252 -23.85 23.39 1.58
CA PRO A 252 -23.35 22.52 2.64
C PRO A 252 -24.33 22.35 3.79
N ALA A 253 -25.23 23.32 4.03
CA ALA A 253 -26.24 23.21 5.08
C ALA A 253 -27.25 22.08 4.81
N SER A 254 -27.45 21.74 3.53
CA SER A 254 -28.29 20.63 3.09
C SER A 254 -27.52 19.32 2.91
N PHE A 255 -26.17 19.38 2.89
CA PHE A 255 -25.31 18.25 2.58
C PHE A 255 -25.15 17.31 3.78
N LYS A 256 -25.33 16.00 3.54
CA LYS A 256 -25.29 14.98 4.60
C LYS A 256 -24.49 13.77 4.16
N MET A 257 -23.68 13.24 5.07
CA MET A 257 -23.04 11.93 4.91
C MET A 257 -23.90 10.85 5.56
N LEU A 258 -24.25 9.82 4.79
CA LEU A 258 -24.78 8.56 5.29
C LEU A 258 -23.68 7.50 5.25
N HIS A 259 -23.27 7.02 6.41
CA HIS A 259 -22.17 6.07 6.53
C HIS A 259 -22.53 4.87 7.40
N ARG A 260 -22.19 3.67 6.93
CA ARG A 260 -22.31 2.42 7.69
C ARG A 260 -21.24 1.42 7.25
N ALA A 261 -20.35 1.06 8.18
CA ALA A 261 -19.20 0.16 7.96
C ALA A 261 -18.26 0.67 6.86
N TYR A 262 -18.30 0.11 5.65
CA TYR A 262 -17.47 0.52 4.50
C TYR A 262 -18.30 1.18 3.39
N THR A 263 -19.60 1.41 3.59
CA THR A 263 -20.46 2.07 2.62
C THR A 263 -20.76 3.50 3.04
N THR A 264 -20.52 4.43 2.13
CA THR A 264 -20.78 5.85 2.30
C THR A 264 -21.55 6.37 1.09
N TYR A 265 -22.58 7.16 1.36
CA TYR A 265 -23.28 7.99 0.38
C TYR A 265 -23.34 9.42 0.89
N TYR A 266 -23.41 10.37 -0.03
CA TYR A 266 -23.62 11.76 0.30
C TYR A 266 -24.91 12.27 -0.32
N ILE A 267 -25.68 13.06 0.44
CA ILE A 267 -26.96 13.60 0.00
C ILE A 267 -26.84 15.12 -0.02
N ALA A 268 -27.00 15.71 -1.19
CA ALA A 268 -27.27 17.13 -1.37
C ALA A 268 -28.79 17.37 -1.47
N LYS A 269 -29.21 18.62 -1.66
CA LYS A 269 -30.63 19.00 -1.75
C LYS A 269 -31.41 18.21 -2.82
N ASP A 270 -30.81 17.98 -3.98
CA ASP A 270 -31.45 17.44 -5.18
C ASP A 270 -30.68 16.27 -5.83
N MET A 271 -29.56 15.85 -5.24
CA MET A 271 -28.69 14.82 -5.77
C MET A 271 -28.13 13.93 -4.67
N VAL A 272 -27.95 12.65 -4.97
CA VAL A 272 -27.18 11.72 -4.14
C VAL A 272 -25.87 11.42 -4.85
N TYR A 273 -24.80 11.27 -4.09
CA TYR A 273 -23.47 10.93 -4.58
C TYR A 273 -22.95 9.65 -3.92
N ASP A 274 -22.12 8.92 -4.64
CA ASP A 274 -21.35 7.82 -4.06
C ASP A 274 -20.17 8.31 -3.20
N ASP A 275 -19.42 7.37 -2.64
CA ASP A 275 -18.21 7.61 -1.82
C ASP A 275 -17.11 8.44 -2.52
N LYS A 276 -17.13 8.54 -3.86
CA LYS A 276 -16.18 9.31 -4.68
C LYS A 276 -16.79 10.62 -5.20
N LEU A 277 -17.94 11.03 -4.67
CA LEU A 277 -18.70 12.18 -5.15
C LEU A 277 -19.18 12.07 -6.61
N ASN A 278 -19.34 10.86 -7.16
CA ASN A 278 -20.01 10.69 -8.45
C ASN A 278 -21.52 10.82 -8.28
N PRO A 279 -22.22 11.59 -9.12
CA PRO A 279 -23.66 11.76 -9.02
C PRO A 279 -24.40 10.45 -9.33
N MET A 280 -25.48 10.21 -8.59
CA MET A 280 -26.40 9.08 -8.77
C MET A 280 -27.73 9.63 -9.30
N PRO A 281 -27.86 9.88 -10.62
CA PRO A 281 -28.98 10.66 -11.18
C PRO A 281 -30.35 10.00 -11.02
N MET A 282 -30.39 8.70 -10.75
CA MET A 282 -31.65 7.97 -10.51
C MET A 282 -32.13 8.07 -9.05
N ALA A 283 -31.30 8.57 -8.15
CA ALA A 283 -31.58 8.60 -6.71
C ALA A 283 -32.40 9.83 -6.31
N ASP A 284 -33.48 9.58 -5.59
CA ASP A 284 -34.29 10.62 -4.98
C ASP A 284 -33.71 11.04 -3.63
N ALA A 285 -32.96 12.15 -3.64
CA ALA A 285 -32.31 12.73 -2.47
C ALA A 285 -33.27 12.97 -1.28
N ALA A 286 -34.54 13.29 -1.54
CA ALA A 286 -35.51 13.59 -0.49
C ALA A 286 -35.90 12.35 0.34
N THR A 287 -35.87 11.17 -0.27
CA THR A 287 -36.32 9.92 0.36
C THR A 287 -35.21 8.89 0.57
N PHE A 288 -33.98 9.20 0.13
CA PHE A 288 -32.83 8.32 0.21
C PHE A 288 -32.45 7.93 1.64
N LYS A 289 -32.21 6.63 1.86
CA LYS A 289 -31.87 6.04 3.16
C LYS A 289 -30.86 4.92 2.98
N LEU A 290 -29.94 4.82 3.94
CA LEU A 290 -29.00 3.70 4.05
C LEU A 290 -29.56 2.65 5.03
N ASN A 291 -30.14 1.58 4.51
CA ASN A 291 -30.84 0.56 5.30
C ASN A 291 -29.87 -0.41 5.97
N SER A 292 -28.77 -0.74 5.30
CA SER A 292 -27.69 -1.59 5.78
C SER A 292 -26.35 -1.10 5.24
N GLU A 293 -25.26 -1.76 5.64
CA GLU A 293 -23.93 -1.55 5.07
C GLU A 293 -23.83 -1.94 3.57
N TRP A 294 -24.87 -2.51 2.97
CA TRP A 294 -24.86 -2.97 1.57
C TRP A 294 -26.05 -2.48 0.73
N LEU A 295 -27.12 -2.04 1.40
CA LEU A 295 -28.38 -1.71 0.78
C LEU A 295 -28.81 -0.29 1.18
N ALA A 296 -28.99 0.56 0.18
CA ALA A 296 -29.71 1.82 0.30
C ALA A 296 -31.04 1.76 -0.48
N SER A 297 -31.92 2.71 -0.24
CA SER A 297 -33.21 2.81 -0.93
C SER A 297 -33.69 4.26 -0.97
N ASP A 298 -34.50 4.57 -1.96
CA ASP A 298 -35.34 5.77 -1.97
C ASP A 298 -36.80 5.39 -2.25
N LYS A 299 -37.62 6.33 -2.75
CA LYS A 299 -39.03 6.09 -3.10
C LYS A 299 -39.21 5.06 -4.22
N ASN A 300 -38.30 5.00 -5.19
CA ASN A 300 -38.47 4.25 -6.44
C ASN A 300 -37.48 3.08 -6.57
N TYR A 301 -36.28 3.21 -6.00
CA TYR A 301 -35.16 2.31 -6.22
C TYR A 301 -34.63 1.72 -4.91
N LEU A 302 -34.05 0.53 -5.02
CA LEU A 302 -33.04 0.00 -4.10
C LEU A 302 -31.66 0.14 -4.74
N TYR A 303 -30.65 0.36 -3.92
CA TYR A 303 -29.26 0.48 -4.33
C TYR A 303 -28.46 -0.61 -3.65
N LEU A 304 -28.28 -1.72 -4.35
CA LEU A 304 -27.44 -2.84 -3.89
C LEU A 304 -26.03 -2.59 -4.42
N ASN A 305 -25.11 -2.22 -3.53
CA ASN A 305 -23.75 -1.80 -3.90
C ASN A 305 -23.71 -0.77 -5.06
N LYS A 306 -24.48 0.31 -4.92
CA LYS A 306 -24.64 1.41 -5.90
C LYS A 306 -25.36 1.02 -7.20
N THR A 307 -25.72 -0.25 -7.41
CA THR A 307 -26.54 -0.68 -8.56
C THR A 307 -28.02 -0.38 -8.29
N PRO A 308 -28.67 0.47 -9.10
CA PRO A 308 -30.08 0.79 -8.94
C PRO A 308 -30.98 -0.37 -9.40
N ILE A 309 -31.97 -0.71 -8.60
CA ILE A 309 -33.00 -1.74 -8.86
C ILE A 309 -34.36 -1.10 -8.61
N LEU A 310 -35.26 -1.12 -9.58
CA LEU A 310 -36.63 -0.62 -9.40
C LEU A 310 -37.35 -1.46 -8.33
N GLN A 311 -37.90 -0.80 -7.30
CA GLN A 311 -38.63 -1.50 -6.23
C GLN A 311 -39.88 -2.22 -6.77
N GLU A 312 -40.57 -1.63 -7.75
CA GLU A 312 -41.71 -2.25 -8.41
C GLU A 312 -41.33 -3.56 -9.11
N ASP A 313 -40.14 -3.59 -9.71
CA ASP A 313 -39.62 -4.75 -10.45
C ASP A 313 -39.12 -5.84 -9.51
N LEU A 314 -38.63 -5.49 -8.32
CA LEU A 314 -38.19 -6.47 -7.32
C LEU A 314 -39.37 -7.06 -6.52
N GLY A 315 -40.35 -6.22 -6.18
CA GLY A 315 -41.45 -6.57 -5.28
C GLY A 315 -41.02 -6.64 -3.80
N SER A 316 -41.79 -7.37 -2.98
CA SER A 316 -41.43 -7.62 -1.58
C SER A 316 -40.16 -8.46 -1.50
N TYR A 317 -39.19 -8.05 -0.68
CA TYR A 317 -37.87 -8.69 -0.64
C TYR A 317 -37.42 -9.06 0.76
N THR A 318 -36.42 -9.94 0.83
CA THR A 318 -35.71 -10.30 2.05
C THR A 318 -34.21 -10.04 1.87
N LEU A 319 -33.55 -9.55 2.93
CA LEU A 319 -32.10 -9.34 2.95
C LEU A 319 -31.50 -10.18 4.10
N PRO A 320 -30.54 -11.08 3.84
CA PRO A 320 -29.90 -11.86 4.90
C PRO A 320 -29.07 -10.96 5.84
N GLN A 321 -29.10 -11.26 7.15
CA GLN A 321 -28.55 -10.39 8.21
C GLN A 321 -27.03 -10.51 8.46
N LYS A 322 -26.33 -11.49 7.87
CA LYS A 322 -24.90 -11.75 8.18
C LYS A 322 -24.13 -12.21 6.94
N ILE A 323 -23.43 -11.29 6.28
CA ILE A 323 -22.50 -11.61 5.17
C ILE A 323 -21.27 -10.70 5.29
N VAL A 324 -20.08 -11.22 4.94
CA VAL A 324 -18.79 -10.54 5.11
C VAL A 324 -18.40 -9.72 3.87
N PHE A 325 -18.88 -10.08 2.67
CA PHE A 325 -18.51 -9.42 1.40
C PHE A 325 -19.73 -9.09 0.51
N TYR A 326 -19.70 -7.94 -0.17
CA TYR A 326 -20.85 -7.43 -0.94
C TYR A 326 -21.24 -8.28 -2.15
N ASP A 327 -20.27 -8.86 -2.86
CA ASP A 327 -20.52 -9.67 -4.06
C ASP A 327 -21.25 -10.98 -3.76
N GLU A 328 -21.42 -11.31 -2.48
CA GLU A 328 -22.02 -12.56 -2.00
C GLU A 328 -23.47 -12.39 -1.55
N ILE A 329 -24.01 -11.17 -1.66
CA ILE A 329 -25.34 -10.84 -1.16
C ILE A 329 -26.39 -11.33 -2.14
N LEU A 330 -27.20 -12.28 -1.68
CA LEU A 330 -28.40 -12.71 -2.38
C LEU A 330 -29.58 -11.85 -1.92
N LEU A 331 -30.12 -11.05 -2.84
CA LEU A 331 -31.35 -10.29 -2.65
C LEU A 331 -32.48 -11.00 -3.39
N ALA A 332 -33.36 -11.66 -2.64
CA ALA A 332 -34.52 -12.36 -3.18
C ALA A 332 -35.78 -11.51 -3.01
N GLY A 333 -36.29 -10.99 -4.13
CA GLY A 333 -37.59 -10.34 -4.24
C GLY A 333 -38.66 -11.26 -4.79
N SER A 334 -39.93 -10.88 -4.68
CA SER A 334 -41.05 -11.66 -5.21
C SER A 334 -41.13 -11.70 -6.74
N LYS A 335 -40.37 -10.86 -7.45
CA LYS A 335 -40.34 -10.78 -8.91
C LYS A 335 -38.94 -10.93 -9.52
N GLN A 336 -37.88 -10.65 -8.76
CA GLN A 336 -36.50 -10.78 -9.22
C GLN A 336 -35.58 -11.32 -8.12
N VAL A 337 -34.51 -12.01 -8.52
CA VAL A 337 -33.42 -12.45 -7.64
C VAL A 337 -32.11 -11.84 -8.14
N TRP A 338 -31.31 -11.32 -7.21
CA TRP A 338 -30.04 -10.67 -7.49
C TRP A 338 -28.93 -11.26 -6.64
N LEU A 339 -27.74 -11.44 -7.22
CA LEU A 339 -26.51 -11.79 -6.49
C LEU A 339 -25.49 -10.68 -6.70
N GLY A 340 -25.11 -9.97 -5.63
CA GLY A 340 -24.28 -8.76 -5.74
C GLY A 340 -24.94 -7.74 -6.68
N ASN A 341 -24.25 -7.32 -7.74
CA ASN A 341 -24.76 -6.37 -8.73
C ASN A 341 -25.38 -7.00 -9.99
N GLU A 342 -25.65 -8.31 -9.99
CA GLU A 342 -26.16 -9.03 -11.17
C GLU A 342 -27.54 -9.63 -10.90
N GLN A 343 -28.47 -9.41 -11.84
CA GLN A 343 -29.76 -10.06 -11.84
C GLN A 343 -29.63 -11.50 -12.32
N VAL A 344 -30.11 -12.45 -11.53
CA VAL A 344 -30.12 -13.88 -11.85
C VAL A 344 -31.46 -14.22 -12.50
N LYS A 345 -31.51 -14.26 -13.84
CA LYS A 345 -32.77 -14.33 -14.61
C LYS A 345 -33.32 -15.76 -14.74
N GLU A 346 -32.50 -16.76 -14.46
CA GLU A 346 -32.81 -18.19 -14.60
C GLU A 346 -33.61 -18.76 -13.41
N ILE A 347 -33.88 -17.94 -12.40
CA ILE A 347 -34.66 -18.29 -11.20
C ILE A 347 -36.06 -17.73 -11.33
N ASP A 348 -37.07 -18.57 -11.06
CA ASP A 348 -38.43 -18.09 -10.86
C ASP A 348 -38.54 -17.45 -9.47
N ALA A 349 -38.38 -16.12 -9.42
CA ALA A 349 -38.37 -15.36 -8.17
C ALA A 349 -39.65 -15.52 -7.33
N THR A 350 -40.79 -15.76 -7.97
CA THR A 350 -42.10 -15.89 -7.27
C THR A 350 -42.13 -17.12 -6.37
N SER A 351 -41.51 -18.21 -6.81
CA SER A 351 -41.48 -19.49 -6.10
C SER A 351 -40.15 -19.78 -5.40
N PHE A 352 -39.16 -18.90 -5.57
CA PHE A 352 -37.82 -19.11 -5.02
C PHE A 352 -37.81 -19.07 -3.49
N THR A 353 -37.17 -20.09 -2.89
CA THR A 353 -36.87 -20.14 -1.47
C THR A 353 -35.41 -20.54 -1.25
N GLU A 354 -34.67 -19.73 -0.48
CA GLU A 354 -33.33 -20.12 -0.01
C GLU A 354 -33.51 -21.27 0.99
N LYS A 355 -32.73 -22.34 0.81
CA LYS A 355 -32.77 -23.53 1.66
C LYS A 355 -31.44 -23.66 2.39
N GLU A 356 -31.50 -24.00 3.67
CA GLU A 356 -30.31 -24.44 4.38
C GLU A 356 -29.94 -25.86 3.94
N LEU A 357 -28.66 -26.07 3.64
CA LEU A 357 -28.13 -27.42 3.47
C LEU A 357 -28.21 -28.17 4.80
N SER A 358 -28.34 -29.50 4.75
CA SER A 358 -28.27 -30.30 5.98
C SER A 358 -26.93 -30.08 6.70
N ALA A 359 -26.88 -30.31 8.01
CA ALA A 359 -25.66 -30.11 8.79
C ALA A 359 -24.44 -30.91 8.25
N LYS A 360 -24.69 -32.06 7.60
CA LYS A 360 -23.66 -32.86 6.95
C LYS A 360 -23.17 -32.19 5.66
N GLU A 361 -24.08 -31.74 4.81
CA GLU A 361 -23.78 -31.08 3.53
C GLU A 361 -23.14 -29.70 3.74
N GLY A 362 -23.64 -28.92 4.70
CA GLY A 362 -23.06 -27.64 5.08
C GLY A 362 -21.61 -27.77 5.59
N LYS A 363 -21.29 -28.84 6.33
CA LYS A 363 -19.89 -29.14 6.71
C LYS A 363 -19.01 -29.48 5.52
N ILE A 364 -19.54 -30.18 4.51
CA ILE A 364 -18.79 -30.50 3.29
C ILE A 364 -18.52 -29.23 2.49
N GLN A 365 -19.55 -28.41 2.27
CA GLN A 365 -19.42 -27.11 1.62
C GLN A 365 -18.41 -26.22 2.36
N GLN A 366 -18.51 -26.11 3.68
CA GLN A 366 -17.60 -25.29 4.49
C GLN A 366 -16.16 -25.78 4.37
N LYS A 367 -15.90 -27.09 4.44
CA LYS A 367 -14.55 -27.63 4.24
C LYS A 367 -13.99 -27.29 2.86
N ILE A 368 -14.82 -27.34 1.82
CA ILE A 368 -14.43 -26.99 0.46
C ILE A 368 -14.13 -25.48 0.34
N VAL A 369 -15.01 -24.64 0.87
CA VAL A 369 -14.83 -23.18 0.90
C VAL A 369 -13.63 -22.78 1.75
N GLU A 370 -13.37 -23.44 2.88
CA GLU A 370 -12.19 -23.22 3.72
C GLU A 370 -10.90 -23.58 2.99
N LYS A 371 -10.89 -24.69 2.25
CA LYS A 371 -9.76 -25.05 1.35
C LYS A 371 -9.53 -23.97 0.29
N TRP A 372 -10.58 -23.28 -0.14
CA TRP A 372 -10.55 -22.18 -1.10
C TRP A 372 -10.37 -20.79 -0.50
N LYS A 373 -10.42 -20.61 0.81
CA LYS A 373 -10.38 -19.28 1.46
C LYS A 373 -9.08 -18.51 1.11
N ASN A 374 -7.99 -19.25 0.89
CA ASN A 374 -6.71 -18.72 0.46
C ASN A 374 -6.49 -18.80 -1.06
N SER A 375 -7.40 -19.45 -1.80
CA SER A 375 -7.38 -19.51 -3.27
C SER A 375 -7.74 -18.15 -3.88
N LEU A 376 -7.23 -17.91 -5.09
CA LEU A 376 -7.56 -16.74 -5.90
C LEU A 376 -8.98 -16.82 -6.49
N VAL A 377 -9.70 -17.95 -6.32
CA VAL A 377 -10.97 -18.24 -6.99
C VAL A 377 -12.08 -18.69 -6.03
N ALA A 378 -12.09 -18.20 -4.78
CA ALA A 378 -13.15 -18.57 -3.83
C ALA A 378 -14.55 -18.24 -4.39
N PRO A 379 -15.46 -19.21 -4.53
CA PRO A 379 -16.82 -18.95 -4.99
C PRO A 379 -17.78 -18.65 -3.86
N VAL A 380 -18.78 -17.86 -4.22
CA VAL A 380 -20.03 -17.71 -3.52
C VAL A 380 -20.96 -18.83 -3.94
N ILE A 381 -21.55 -19.54 -2.98
CA ILE A 381 -22.47 -20.65 -3.23
C ILE A 381 -23.72 -20.46 -2.37
N LYS A 382 -24.89 -20.42 -3.01
CA LYS A 382 -26.20 -20.34 -2.37
C LYS A 382 -27.09 -21.47 -2.87
N TYR A 383 -27.75 -22.18 -1.97
CA TYR A 383 -28.66 -23.28 -2.31
C TYR A 383 -30.12 -22.84 -2.11
N GLY A 384 -30.98 -23.26 -3.03
CA GLY A 384 -32.40 -22.95 -2.96
C GLY A 384 -33.22 -23.86 -3.87
N GLU A 385 -34.47 -23.48 -4.02
CA GLU A 385 -35.45 -24.20 -4.84
C GLU A 385 -36.47 -23.19 -5.36
N ASP A 386 -36.92 -23.36 -6.59
CA ASP A 386 -38.09 -22.67 -7.14
C ASP A 386 -39.03 -23.70 -7.82
N LYS A 387 -40.02 -23.26 -8.58
CA LYS A 387 -40.99 -24.14 -9.26
C LYS A 387 -40.36 -25.18 -10.20
N ASP A 388 -39.17 -24.90 -10.72
CA ASP A 388 -38.44 -25.78 -11.64
C ASP A 388 -37.49 -26.73 -10.89
N GLY A 389 -37.57 -26.73 -9.55
CA GLY A 389 -36.89 -27.66 -8.65
C GLY A 389 -35.63 -27.09 -7.98
N PRO A 390 -34.85 -27.96 -7.31
CA PRO A 390 -33.63 -27.57 -6.59
C PRO A 390 -32.60 -26.91 -7.50
N LEU A 391 -31.96 -25.85 -6.98
CA LEU A 391 -30.97 -25.07 -7.70
C LEU A 391 -29.85 -24.59 -6.78
N VAL A 392 -28.71 -24.32 -7.39
CA VAL A 392 -27.57 -23.68 -6.73
C VAL A 392 -27.15 -22.47 -7.52
N ILE A 393 -26.98 -21.35 -6.84
CA ILE A 393 -26.42 -20.12 -7.39
C ILE A 393 -24.94 -20.11 -7.05
N VAL A 394 -24.09 -20.09 -8.07
CA VAL A 394 -22.62 -20.07 -7.92
C VAL A 394 -22.05 -18.85 -8.61
N ARG A 395 -21.10 -18.16 -7.96
CA ARG A 395 -20.25 -17.15 -8.60
C ARG A 395 -18.81 -17.32 -8.13
N PHE A 396 -17.87 -17.45 -9.06
CA PHE A 396 -16.44 -17.40 -8.74
C PHE A 396 -15.95 -15.95 -8.64
N ASN A 397 -15.23 -15.59 -7.57
CA ASN A 397 -14.78 -14.22 -7.32
C ASN A 397 -13.78 -13.73 -8.40
N LYS A 398 -13.96 -12.48 -8.88
CA LYS A 398 -13.13 -11.84 -9.91
C LYS A 398 -11.90 -11.10 -9.34
N TYR A 399 -11.93 -10.66 -8.08
CA TYR A 399 -10.97 -9.68 -7.54
C TYR A 399 -9.55 -10.19 -7.34
N LYS A 400 -9.36 -11.51 -7.27
CA LYS A 400 -8.05 -12.16 -7.15
C LYS A 400 -7.56 -12.77 -8.47
N ASN A 401 -8.30 -12.59 -9.57
CA ASN A 401 -8.13 -13.30 -10.84
C ASN A 401 -7.29 -12.59 -11.91
N ARG A 402 -6.44 -11.61 -11.55
CA ARG A 402 -5.54 -10.95 -12.53
C ARG A 402 -4.55 -11.90 -13.22
N PHE A 403 -4.43 -13.15 -12.75
CA PHE A 403 -3.45 -14.13 -13.20
C PHE A 403 -4.04 -15.36 -13.92
N PHE A 404 -5.36 -15.42 -14.17
CA PHE A 404 -5.97 -16.58 -14.86
C PHE A 404 -6.42 -16.22 -16.29
N PRO A 405 -5.90 -16.91 -17.32
CA PRO A 405 -6.40 -16.78 -18.70
C PRO A 405 -7.73 -17.52 -18.95
N ALA A 406 -8.15 -18.40 -18.03
CA ALA A 406 -9.40 -19.16 -18.17
C ALA A 406 -10.62 -18.24 -18.08
N GLN A 407 -11.43 -18.19 -19.14
CA GLN A 407 -12.68 -17.42 -19.16
C GLN A 407 -13.82 -18.12 -18.38
N SER A 408 -13.67 -19.42 -18.09
CA SER A 408 -14.65 -20.24 -17.37
C SER A 408 -14.02 -21.44 -16.63
N LEU A 409 -14.74 -21.98 -15.64
CA LEU A 409 -14.42 -23.18 -14.84
C LEU A 409 -15.59 -24.17 -14.95
N GLN A 410 -15.40 -25.40 -15.44
CA GLN A 410 -16.52 -26.31 -15.79
C GLN A 410 -17.64 -25.63 -16.61
N GLY A 411 -17.28 -24.70 -17.51
CA GLY A 411 -18.25 -23.92 -18.29
C GLY A 411 -18.93 -22.77 -17.52
N VAL A 412 -18.61 -22.55 -16.25
CA VAL A 412 -19.06 -21.39 -15.46
C VAL A 412 -18.16 -20.19 -15.72
N PRO A 413 -18.66 -19.09 -16.32
CA PRO A 413 -17.85 -17.90 -16.56
C PRO A 413 -17.37 -17.29 -15.24
N LEU A 414 -16.10 -16.88 -15.17
CA LEU A 414 -15.58 -16.21 -13.98
C LEU A 414 -16.27 -14.85 -13.75
N GLY A 415 -16.61 -14.55 -12.49
CA GLY A 415 -17.24 -13.29 -12.09
C GLY A 415 -18.73 -13.16 -12.42
N LYS A 416 -19.36 -14.13 -13.07
CA LYS A 416 -20.81 -14.16 -13.31
C LYS A 416 -21.51 -15.11 -12.35
N ALA A 417 -22.73 -14.77 -11.97
CA ALA A 417 -23.63 -15.68 -11.30
C ALA A 417 -24.16 -16.72 -12.30
N LEU A 418 -24.16 -17.98 -11.91
CA LEU A 418 -24.76 -19.08 -12.68
C LEU A 418 -25.74 -19.85 -11.80
N VAL A 419 -26.86 -20.24 -12.39
CA VAL A 419 -27.83 -21.15 -11.79
C VAL A 419 -27.61 -22.56 -12.31
N ILE A 420 -27.33 -23.47 -11.39
CA ILE A 420 -27.14 -24.89 -11.69
C ILE A 420 -28.31 -25.66 -11.08
N ARG A 421 -29.11 -26.31 -11.93
CA ARG A 421 -30.25 -27.14 -11.52
C ARG A 421 -29.78 -28.54 -11.13
N LYS A 422 -29.54 -28.77 -9.84
CA LYS A 422 -29.03 -30.02 -9.26
C LYS A 422 -29.59 -30.20 -7.86
N SER A 423 -29.80 -31.45 -7.44
CA SER A 423 -29.99 -31.74 -6.01
C SER A 423 -28.74 -31.36 -5.21
N SER A 424 -28.88 -31.21 -3.89
CA SER A 424 -27.75 -30.92 -3.00
C SER A 424 -26.62 -31.95 -3.13
N GLU A 425 -26.94 -33.24 -3.24
CA GLU A 425 -25.94 -34.31 -3.44
C GLU A 425 -25.21 -34.19 -4.78
N GLN A 426 -25.96 -34.02 -5.88
CA GLN A 426 -25.38 -33.83 -7.22
C GLN A 426 -24.51 -32.57 -7.29
N PHE A 427 -24.90 -31.52 -6.57
CA PHE A 427 -24.13 -30.30 -6.46
C PHE A 427 -22.83 -30.51 -5.70
N LEU A 428 -22.85 -31.20 -4.55
CA LEU A 428 -21.64 -31.47 -3.79
C LEU A 428 -20.64 -32.32 -4.57
N ASP A 429 -21.11 -33.27 -5.38
CA ASP A 429 -20.23 -34.05 -6.24
C ASP A 429 -19.65 -33.23 -7.39
N TRP A 430 -20.46 -32.36 -8.01
CA TRP A 430 -19.96 -31.37 -8.97
C TRP A 430 -18.94 -30.40 -8.33
N LEU A 431 -19.18 -29.97 -7.10
CA LEU A 431 -18.26 -29.08 -6.38
C LEU A 431 -16.92 -29.76 -6.09
N LYS A 432 -16.93 -31.05 -5.72
CA LYS A 432 -15.68 -31.84 -5.56
C LYS A 432 -14.91 -31.93 -6.88
N GLN A 433 -15.59 -32.15 -8.00
CA GLN A 433 -14.94 -32.15 -9.32
C GLN A 433 -14.33 -30.78 -9.65
N CYS A 434 -15.03 -29.68 -9.31
CA CYS A 434 -14.48 -28.33 -9.44
C CYS A 434 -13.27 -28.10 -8.52
N VAL A 435 -13.24 -28.70 -7.32
CA VAL A 435 -12.08 -28.63 -6.42
C VAL A 435 -10.85 -29.24 -7.07
N ASP A 436 -10.99 -30.41 -7.68
CA ASP A 436 -9.88 -31.08 -8.35
C ASP A 436 -9.35 -30.26 -9.55
N GLU A 437 -10.25 -29.65 -10.32
CA GLU A 437 -9.88 -28.77 -11.44
C GLU A 437 -9.27 -27.43 -10.96
N ILE A 438 -9.82 -26.82 -9.91
CA ILE A 438 -9.26 -25.61 -9.31
C ILE A 438 -7.92 -25.90 -8.64
N GLU A 439 -7.71 -27.07 -8.06
CA GLU A 439 -6.40 -27.48 -7.53
C GLU A 439 -5.41 -27.70 -8.65
N LYS A 440 -5.85 -28.25 -9.77
CA LYS A 440 -5.05 -28.32 -11.00
C LYS A 440 -4.70 -26.92 -11.52
N LEU A 441 -5.67 -26.00 -11.58
CA LEU A 441 -5.49 -24.61 -12.04
C LEU A 441 -4.71 -23.74 -11.05
N ASN A 442 -4.88 -23.92 -9.74
CA ASN A 442 -4.06 -23.25 -8.71
C ASN A 442 -2.65 -23.83 -8.68
N ALA A 443 -2.47 -25.11 -8.99
CA ALA A 443 -1.15 -25.66 -9.29
C ALA A 443 -0.59 -25.12 -10.62
N GLU A 444 -1.39 -24.48 -11.48
CA GLU A 444 -0.92 -23.79 -12.67
C GLU A 444 -0.64 -22.29 -12.39
N VAL A 445 -1.40 -21.62 -11.50
CA VAL A 445 -1.32 -20.17 -11.24
C VAL A 445 -0.58 -19.78 -9.96
N SER A 446 -0.61 -20.57 -8.88
CA SER A 446 0.16 -20.25 -7.67
C SER A 446 1.69 -20.25 -7.90
N PHE A 447 2.14 -20.70 -9.07
CA PHE A 447 3.52 -20.57 -9.54
C PHE A 447 3.96 -19.13 -9.84
N PHE A 448 3.05 -18.18 -10.01
CA PHE A 448 3.40 -16.78 -10.25
C PHE A 448 3.72 -15.99 -8.97
N SER A 449 3.34 -16.50 -7.78
CA SER A 449 3.45 -15.76 -6.51
C SER A 449 4.16 -16.48 -5.36
N ILE A 450 4.60 -17.73 -5.54
CA ILE A 450 5.17 -18.51 -4.43
C ILE A 450 6.70 -18.42 -4.40
N GLU A 451 7.23 -17.74 -3.38
CA GLU A 451 8.63 -17.77 -2.91
C GLU A 451 9.03 -19.13 -2.27
N GLY A 452 8.43 -20.23 -2.70
CA GLY A 452 8.53 -21.56 -2.07
C GLY A 452 9.28 -22.60 -2.91
N THR A 453 9.73 -23.66 -2.24
CA THR A 453 10.55 -24.76 -2.78
C THR A 453 9.98 -25.34 -4.08
N TYR A 454 10.64 -25.05 -5.21
CA TYR A 454 10.32 -25.65 -6.50
C TYR A 454 10.81 -27.11 -6.54
N ASP A 455 10.09 -27.98 -7.27
CA ASP A 455 10.57 -29.28 -7.73
C ASP A 455 10.44 -29.43 -9.26
N TYR A 456 11.02 -30.49 -9.83
CA TYR A 456 11.00 -30.74 -11.27
C TYR A 456 9.57 -30.84 -11.83
N GLU A 457 8.71 -31.64 -11.19
CA GLU A 457 7.35 -31.92 -11.65
C GLU A 457 6.49 -30.66 -11.72
N SER A 458 6.64 -29.81 -10.70
CA SER A 458 6.02 -28.50 -10.58
C SER A 458 6.40 -27.57 -11.74
N THR A 459 7.70 -27.39 -11.99
CA THR A 459 8.19 -26.51 -13.06
C THR A 459 7.88 -27.07 -14.46
N HIS A 460 7.99 -28.40 -14.63
CA HIS A 460 7.70 -29.07 -15.89
C HIS A 460 6.21 -28.98 -16.25
N ARG A 461 5.30 -29.22 -15.29
CA ARG A 461 3.86 -29.09 -15.51
C ARG A 461 3.48 -27.66 -15.91
N TRP A 462 4.10 -26.65 -15.30
CA TRP A 462 3.86 -25.26 -15.68
C TRP A 462 4.22 -24.99 -17.15
N LEU A 463 5.38 -25.47 -17.61
CA LEU A 463 5.81 -25.36 -19.01
C LEU A 463 4.84 -26.08 -19.96
N VAL A 464 4.42 -27.31 -19.61
CA VAL A 464 3.47 -28.08 -20.42
C VAL A 464 2.12 -27.37 -20.57
N THR A 465 1.55 -26.86 -19.47
CA THR A 465 0.21 -26.30 -19.49
C THR A 465 0.15 -24.89 -20.10
N ASN A 466 1.11 -24.02 -19.76
CA ASN A 466 0.95 -22.58 -20.00
C ASN A 466 1.68 -22.07 -21.24
N LEU A 467 2.74 -22.76 -21.67
CA LEU A 467 3.73 -22.16 -22.56
C LEU A 467 3.26 -22.11 -24.02
N ALA A 468 2.64 -23.16 -24.54
CA ALA A 468 2.31 -23.24 -25.98
C ALA A 468 1.33 -22.16 -26.45
N SER A 469 0.38 -21.74 -25.61
CA SER A 469 -0.63 -20.71 -25.95
C SER A 469 -0.27 -19.31 -25.47
N SER A 470 0.54 -19.19 -24.42
CA SER A 470 0.74 -17.91 -23.72
C SER A 470 2.15 -17.32 -23.84
N LEU A 471 3.13 -18.11 -24.32
CA LEU A 471 4.52 -17.66 -24.44
C LEU A 471 4.70 -16.36 -25.26
N PRO A 472 3.98 -16.12 -26.39
CA PRO A 472 4.13 -14.85 -27.11
C PRO A 472 3.85 -13.61 -26.24
N GLY A 473 2.93 -13.71 -25.26
CA GLY A 473 2.66 -12.66 -24.29
C GLY A 473 3.65 -12.65 -23.14
N PHE A 474 4.14 -13.80 -22.68
CA PHE A 474 4.94 -13.88 -21.44
C PHE A 474 6.44 -14.07 -21.63
N ALA A 475 6.96 -14.19 -22.85
CA ALA A 475 8.37 -14.50 -23.11
C ALA A 475 9.35 -13.53 -22.45
N TYR A 476 8.90 -12.30 -22.21
CA TYR A 476 9.67 -11.19 -21.65
C TYR A 476 9.43 -10.96 -20.15
N ASN A 477 8.50 -11.69 -19.55
CA ASN A 477 8.14 -11.54 -18.15
C ASN A 477 9.21 -12.19 -17.24
N ASN A 478 9.64 -11.49 -16.18
CA ASN A 478 10.69 -11.99 -15.28
C ASN A 478 10.30 -13.32 -14.59
N ASN A 479 9.03 -13.49 -14.21
CA ASN A 479 8.57 -14.75 -13.61
C ASN A 479 8.63 -15.91 -14.61
N CYS A 480 8.30 -15.66 -15.89
CA CYS A 480 8.45 -16.65 -16.96
C CYS A 480 9.92 -17.09 -17.09
N LEU A 481 10.85 -16.14 -17.20
CA LEU A 481 12.28 -16.43 -17.31
C LEU A 481 12.83 -17.17 -16.08
N ARG A 482 12.38 -16.80 -14.87
CA ARG A 482 12.72 -17.49 -13.62
C ARG A 482 12.22 -18.94 -13.62
N ASN A 483 11.02 -19.20 -14.12
CA ASN A 483 10.48 -20.56 -14.20
C ASN A 483 11.26 -21.43 -15.20
N PHE A 484 11.66 -20.88 -16.35
CA PHE A 484 12.60 -21.57 -17.25
C PHE A 484 13.92 -21.89 -16.56
N ASN A 485 14.48 -20.94 -15.82
CA ASN A 485 15.74 -21.14 -15.11
C ASN A 485 15.65 -22.27 -14.08
N ASN A 486 14.57 -22.27 -13.29
CA ASN A 486 14.30 -23.31 -12.32
C ASN A 486 14.12 -24.68 -13.00
N HIS A 487 13.41 -24.74 -14.12
CA HIS A 487 13.25 -25.98 -14.86
C HIS A 487 14.59 -26.56 -15.34
N LEU A 488 15.45 -25.72 -15.94
CA LEU A 488 16.79 -26.14 -16.37
C LEU A 488 17.63 -26.60 -15.17
N TYR A 489 17.56 -25.91 -14.03
CA TYR A 489 18.22 -26.35 -12.80
C TYR A 489 17.75 -27.75 -12.36
N PHE A 490 16.46 -28.07 -12.42
CA PHE A 490 15.97 -29.40 -12.06
C PHE A 490 16.34 -30.49 -13.06
N CYS A 491 16.30 -30.18 -14.36
CA CYS A 491 16.83 -31.07 -15.40
C CYS A 491 18.30 -31.41 -15.14
N TRP A 492 19.12 -30.42 -14.74
CA TRP A 492 20.50 -30.67 -14.33
C TRP A 492 20.59 -31.62 -13.13
N LYS A 493 19.76 -31.41 -12.10
CA LYS A 493 19.75 -32.26 -10.91
C LYS A 493 19.40 -33.71 -11.22
N LEU A 494 18.42 -33.96 -12.09
CA LEU A 494 18.07 -35.31 -12.54
C LEU A 494 19.23 -35.98 -13.29
N TYR A 495 19.96 -35.22 -14.12
CA TYR A 495 21.18 -35.71 -14.76
C TYR A 495 22.26 -36.08 -13.75
N GLU A 496 22.50 -35.26 -12.72
CA GLU A 496 23.45 -35.57 -11.65
C GLU A 496 23.05 -36.82 -10.86
N GLU A 497 21.76 -36.95 -10.50
CA GLU A 497 21.19 -38.08 -9.78
C GLU A 497 21.29 -39.40 -10.56
N SER A 498 21.29 -39.34 -11.90
CA SER A 498 21.57 -40.50 -12.77
C SER A 498 23.03 -40.97 -12.73
N GLY A 499 23.89 -40.29 -11.96
CA GLY A 499 25.34 -40.47 -12.01
C GLY A 499 25.94 -39.94 -13.30
N ARG A 500 25.34 -38.90 -13.90
CA ARG A 500 25.77 -38.25 -15.14
C ARG A 500 25.76 -39.16 -16.37
N LYS A 501 24.82 -40.12 -16.42
CA LYS A 501 24.70 -41.11 -17.51
C LYS A 501 23.48 -40.90 -18.39
N ASP A 502 22.39 -40.41 -17.82
CA ASP A 502 21.12 -40.24 -18.53
C ASP A 502 20.92 -38.77 -18.96
N THR A 503 21.11 -38.52 -20.26
CA THR A 503 20.99 -37.18 -20.86
C THR A 503 19.56 -36.77 -21.19
N SER A 504 18.57 -37.65 -21.03
CA SER A 504 17.19 -37.41 -21.46
C SER A 504 16.56 -36.18 -20.80
N SER A 505 16.86 -35.94 -19.52
CA SER A 505 16.40 -34.75 -18.79
C SER A 505 17.00 -33.45 -19.34
N LEU A 506 18.26 -33.47 -19.80
CA LEU A 506 18.93 -32.33 -20.42
C LEU A 506 18.34 -32.03 -21.80
N GLU A 507 18.16 -33.06 -22.62
CA GLU A 507 17.55 -32.96 -23.96
C GLU A 507 16.15 -32.36 -23.88
N LYS A 508 15.35 -32.80 -22.91
CA LYS A 508 14.01 -32.26 -22.64
C LYS A 508 14.05 -30.80 -22.18
N GLY A 509 15.03 -30.41 -21.36
CA GLY A 509 15.22 -29.01 -20.99
C GLY A 509 15.57 -28.12 -22.19
N LEU A 510 16.41 -28.62 -23.12
CA LEU A 510 16.72 -27.92 -24.38
C LEU A 510 15.54 -27.84 -25.34
N GLU A 511 14.70 -28.88 -25.39
CA GLU A 511 13.43 -28.87 -26.13
C GLU A 511 12.55 -27.71 -25.65
N TRP A 512 12.35 -27.57 -24.33
CA TRP A 512 11.60 -26.45 -23.77
C TRP A 512 12.23 -25.09 -24.08
N PHE A 513 13.53 -24.98 -23.92
CA PHE A 513 14.26 -23.76 -24.25
C PHE A 513 14.13 -23.38 -25.73
N SER A 514 13.98 -24.35 -26.64
CA SER A 514 13.80 -24.07 -28.07
C SER A 514 12.55 -23.24 -28.38
N HIS A 515 11.53 -23.29 -27.52
CA HIS A 515 10.35 -22.42 -27.62
C HIS A 515 10.62 -20.98 -27.18
N LEU A 516 11.53 -20.78 -26.20
CA LEU A 516 11.93 -19.45 -25.72
C LEU A 516 12.96 -18.77 -26.64
N LYS A 517 13.83 -19.57 -27.28
CA LYS A 517 14.95 -19.10 -28.11
C LYS A 517 14.57 -18.05 -29.17
N PRO A 518 13.45 -18.14 -29.91
CA PRO A 518 13.07 -17.16 -30.93
C PRO A 518 12.81 -15.75 -30.40
N TYR A 519 12.48 -15.62 -29.11
CA TYR A 519 12.22 -14.32 -28.47
C TYR A 519 13.49 -13.64 -27.97
N HIS A 520 14.62 -14.34 -27.98
CA HIS A 520 15.90 -13.87 -27.44
C HIS A 520 15.85 -13.40 -25.96
N SER A 521 14.74 -13.60 -25.25
CA SER A 521 14.53 -13.07 -23.89
C SER A 521 15.42 -13.72 -22.82
N HIS A 522 16.10 -14.83 -23.14
CA HIS A 522 17.15 -15.40 -22.30
C HIS A 522 18.33 -14.44 -22.07
N TYR A 523 18.53 -13.43 -22.93
CA TYR A 523 19.52 -12.38 -22.67
C TYR A 523 19.14 -11.46 -21.49
N LEU A 524 17.88 -11.46 -21.03
CA LEU A 524 17.40 -10.69 -19.88
C LEU A 524 17.59 -11.43 -18.55
N ASN A 525 17.89 -12.73 -18.57
CA ASN A 525 18.18 -13.52 -17.38
C ASN A 525 19.49 -14.33 -17.59
N PRO A 526 20.64 -13.80 -17.15
CA PRO A 526 21.94 -14.40 -17.43
C PRO A 526 22.15 -15.80 -16.83
N TYR A 527 21.37 -16.19 -15.81
CA TYR A 527 21.44 -17.51 -15.18
C TYR A 527 21.00 -18.62 -16.14
N LEU A 528 20.05 -18.34 -17.04
CA LEU A 528 19.62 -19.28 -18.08
C LEU A 528 20.80 -19.70 -18.95
N ASN A 529 21.64 -18.74 -19.33
CA ASN A 529 22.79 -18.97 -20.22
C ASN A 529 23.86 -19.85 -19.55
N HIS A 530 24.09 -19.72 -18.24
CA HIS A 530 25.00 -20.63 -17.53
C HIS A 530 24.48 -22.08 -17.55
N HIS A 531 23.20 -22.30 -17.23
CA HIS A 531 22.62 -23.64 -17.29
C HIS A 531 22.69 -24.24 -18.71
N LEU A 532 22.37 -23.45 -19.74
CA LEU A 532 22.46 -23.90 -21.13
C LEU A 532 23.90 -24.28 -21.51
N ALA A 533 24.90 -23.51 -21.07
CA ALA A 533 26.30 -23.86 -21.29
C ALA A 533 26.64 -25.24 -20.69
N CYS A 534 26.27 -25.49 -19.44
CA CYS A 534 26.50 -26.78 -18.78
C CYS A 534 25.80 -27.93 -19.51
N PHE A 535 24.56 -27.73 -19.96
CA PHE A 535 23.81 -28.74 -20.72
C PHE A 535 24.53 -29.12 -22.01
N TYR A 536 24.94 -28.12 -22.79
CA TYR A 536 25.63 -28.37 -24.05
C TYR A 536 27.00 -29.03 -23.86
N VAL A 537 27.73 -28.74 -22.78
CA VAL A 537 28.95 -29.49 -22.43
C VAL A 537 28.65 -30.95 -22.13
N ALA A 538 27.66 -31.21 -21.26
CA ALA A 538 27.26 -32.57 -20.89
C ALA A 538 26.80 -33.40 -22.09
N LEU A 539 26.22 -32.76 -23.12
CA LEU A 539 25.81 -33.37 -24.38
C LEU A 539 26.92 -33.43 -25.44
N GLY A 540 28.14 -32.97 -25.13
CA GLY A 540 29.28 -32.98 -26.05
C GLY A 540 29.23 -31.92 -27.17
N ASN A 541 28.31 -30.96 -27.11
CA ASN A 541 28.18 -29.87 -28.07
C ASN A 541 28.92 -28.61 -27.60
N TYR A 542 30.24 -28.68 -27.63
CA TYR A 542 31.10 -27.62 -27.10
C TYR A 542 30.95 -26.26 -27.82
N GLY A 543 30.60 -26.27 -29.10
CA GLY A 543 30.41 -25.05 -29.88
C GLY A 543 29.20 -24.23 -29.40
N GLU A 544 28.07 -24.88 -29.12
CA GLU A 544 26.92 -24.20 -28.52
C GLU A 544 27.20 -23.80 -27.07
N ALA A 545 27.89 -24.66 -26.30
CA ALA A 545 28.22 -24.34 -24.91
C ALA A 545 29.00 -23.03 -24.79
N ILE A 546 29.99 -22.81 -25.66
CA ILE A 546 30.79 -21.58 -25.66
C ILE A 546 29.97 -20.35 -26.04
N LYS A 547 28.99 -20.48 -26.96
CA LYS A 547 28.05 -19.39 -27.25
C LYS A 547 27.26 -18.98 -26.02
N TYR A 548 26.81 -19.95 -25.21
CA TYR A 548 26.05 -19.66 -23.99
C TYR A 548 26.93 -19.19 -22.82
N VAL A 549 28.20 -19.60 -22.75
CA VAL A 549 29.19 -18.96 -21.86
C VAL A 549 29.35 -17.48 -22.22
N ALA A 550 29.53 -17.18 -23.51
CA ALA A 550 29.63 -15.80 -23.98
C ALA A 550 28.32 -15.02 -23.70
N ALA A 551 27.16 -15.61 -23.95
CA ALA A 551 25.87 -15.00 -23.65
C ALA A 551 25.68 -14.72 -22.15
N ALA A 552 26.08 -15.65 -21.26
CA ALA A 552 26.04 -15.42 -19.82
C ALA A 552 26.89 -14.21 -19.42
N TRP A 553 28.10 -14.10 -19.96
CA TRP A 553 28.95 -12.94 -19.74
C TRP A 553 28.30 -11.65 -20.24
N PHE A 554 27.85 -11.63 -21.49
CA PHE A 554 27.31 -10.42 -22.14
C PHE A 554 25.94 -10.00 -21.60
N SER A 555 25.21 -10.92 -20.97
CA SER A 555 23.99 -10.64 -20.21
C SER A 555 24.26 -10.23 -18.76
N GLY A 556 25.53 -10.19 -18.34
CA GLY A 556 25.92 -9.74 -17.01
C GLY A 556 25.71 -10.76 -15.89
N TYR A 557 26.03 -12.02 -16.15
CA TYR A 557 26.08 -13.04 -15.11
C TYR A 557 27.06 -12.66 -13.99
N GLU A 558 26.54 -12.33 -12.80
CA GLU A 558 27.34 -11.82 -11.68
C GLU A 558 28.36 -12.83 -11.12
N LEU A 559 28.17 -14.12 -11.42
CA LEU A 559 29.05 -15.20 -10.97
C LEU A 559 29.96 -15.71 -12.09
N PHE A 560 30.28 -14.89 -13.09
CA PHE A 560 31.10 -15.30 -14.24
C PHE A 560 32.49 -15.81 -13.85
N ASN A 561 33.06 -15.32 -12.76
CA ASN A 561 34.30 -15.86 -12.19
C ASN A 561 34.17 -17.34 -11.78
N LYS A 562 32.97 -17.80 -11.41
CA LYS A 562 32.71 -19.21 -11.08
C LYS A 562 32.67 -20.08 -12.33
N ILE A 563 32.21 -19.56 -13.47
CA ILE A 563 32.27 -20.26 -14.77
C ILE A 563 33.72 -20.63 -15.14
N MET A 564 34.67 -19.76 -14.82
CA MET A 564 36.10 -19.96 -15.12
C MET A 564 36.76 -21.12 -14.37
N VAL A 565 36.11 -21.62 -13.33
CA VAL A 565 36.57 -22.74 -12.49
C VAL A 565 35.48 -23.81 -12.32
N ASP A 566 34.43 -23.75 -13.14
CA ASP A 566 33.32 -24.67 -13.07
C ASP A 566 33.76 -26.03 -13.63
N ASN A 567 33.75 -27.06 -12.79
CA ASN A 567 34.13 -28.41 -13.17
C ASN A 567 33.25 -28.95 -14.30
N ASP A 568 32.00 -28.51 -14.38
CA ASP A 568 31.06 -28.96 -15.40
C ASP A 568 31.36 -28.35 -16.78
N LEU A 569 32.15 -27.27 -16.81
CA LEU A 569 32.60 -26.60 -18.03
C LEU A 569 34.07 -26.87 -18.36
N GLN A 570 34.77 -27.68 -17.55
CA GLN A 570 36.18 -28.03 -17.74
C GLN A 570 36.52 -28.51 -19.17
N PRO A 571 35.67 -29.30 -19.87
CA PRO A 571 35.94 -29.69 -21.26
C PRO A 571 36.09 -28.52 -22.25
N LEU A 572 35.68 -27.31 -21.88
CA LEU A 572 35.85 -26.11 -22.68
C LEU A 572 37.21 -25.43 -22.48
N PHE A 573 37.91 -25.68 -21.37
CA PHE A 573 39.01 -24.80 -20.92
C PHE A 573 40.21 -24.77 -21.85
N ASP A 574 40.47 -25.87 -22.56
CA ASP A 574 41.58 -25.98 -23.51
C ASP A 574 41.16 -25.59 -24.94
N ARG A 575 39.90 -25.18 -25.14
CA ARG A 575 39.40 -24.81 -26.46
C ARG A 575 39.82 -23.36 -26.80
N PRO A 576 40.30 -23.08 -28.02
CA PRO A 576 40.82 -21.76 -28.39
C PRO A 576 39.82 -20.61 -28.15
N ASP A 577 38.55 -20.85 -28.46
CA ASP A 577 37.45 -19.91 -28.29
C ASP A 577 37.11 -19.62 -26.82
N PHE A 578 37.20 -20.61 -25.93
CA PHE A 578 37.04 -20.38 -24.49
C PHE A 578 38.27 -19.67 -23.89
N ILE A 579 39.48 -20.01 -24.35
CA ILE A 579 40.71 -19.32 -23.94
C ILE A 579 40.61 -17.83 -24.28
N MET A 580 40.15 -17.48 -25.48
CA MET A 580 39.92 -16.09 -25.87
C MET A 580 38.93 -15.38 -24.95
N LEU A 581 37.81 -16.02 -24.58
CA LEU A 581 36.84 -15.45 -23.62
C LEU A 581 37.47 -15.25 -22.23
N LYS A 582 38.27 -16.21 -21.77
CA LYS A 582 38.95 -16.18 -20.49
C LYS A 582 40.02 -15.07 -20.43
N GLU A 583 40.81 -14.92 -21.49
CA GLU A 583 41.79 -13.84 -21.63
C GLU A 583 41.10 -12.47 -21.69
N ALA A 584 40.01 -12.36 -22.45
CA ALA A 584 39.22 -11.13 -22.53
C ALA A 584 38.61 -10.77 -21.16
N TYR A 585 38.14 -11.75 -20.38
CA TYR A 585 37.67 -11.54 -19.00
C TYR A 585 38.80 -11.12 -18.06
N ALA A 586 39.96 -11.78 -18.13
CA ALA A 586 41.12 -11.47 -17.28
C ALA A 586 41.68 -10.04 -17.53
N ASN A 587 41.68 -9.61 -18.80
CA ASN A 587 42.16 -8.29 -19.20
C ASN A 587 41.29 -7.13 -18.71
N LEU A 588 40.03 -7.39 -18.29
CA LEU A 588 39.15 -6.37 -17.72
C LEU A 588 39.41 -6.09 -16.23
N GLY A 589 40.34 -6.81 -15.58
CA GLY A 589 40.71 -6.55 -14.18
C GLY A 589 39.61 -6.87 -13.15
N ALA A 590 38.64 -7.72 -13.51
CA ALA A 590 37.50 -8.06 -12.65
C ALA A 590 37.95 -8.76 -11.34
N VAL A 591 37.83 -8.08 -10.21
CA VAL A 591 37.92 -8.71 -8.89
C VAL A 591 36.54 -9.30 -8.55
N PRO A 592 36.42 -10.36 -7.74
CA PRO A 592 35.11 -10.84 -7.30
C PRO A 592 34.51 -9.89 -6.25
N GLY A 593 33.30 -9.39 -6.51
CA GLY A 593 32.51 -8.70 -5.49
C GLY A 593 32.27 -9.59 -4.26
N LYS A 594 32.87 -9.24 -3.12
CA LYS A 594 32.68 -9.98 -1.85
C LYS A 594 31.38 -9.54 -1.16
N GLY A 595 30.22 -10.03 -1.59
CA GLY A 595 28.96 -9.74 -0.90
C GLY A 595 27.82 -10.69 -1.25
N ARG A 596 27.08 -11.20 -0.25
CA ARG A 596 25.97 -12.16 -0.42
C ARG A 596 24.66 -11.56 -0.96
N ARG A 597 24.60 -10.25 -1.22
CA ARG A 597 23.55 -9.54 -1.98
C ARG A 597 24.21 -8.26 -2.51
N PRO A 598 24.06 -7.87 -3.78
CA PRO A 598 24.56 -6.59 -4.25
C PRO A 598 23.77 -5.48 -3.55
N ARG A 599 24.29 -4.98 -2.43
CA ARG A 599 23.90 -3.66 -1.94
C ARG A 599 24.51 -2.67 -2.91
N TRP A 600 23.70 -2.17 -3.84
CA TRP A 600 23.81 -0.87 -4.50
C TRP A 600 25.20 -0.21 -4.41
N LYS A 601 26.19 -0.80 -5.08
CA LYS A 601 27.50 -0.19 -5.33
C LYS A 601 28.06 -0.80 -6.61
N PRO A 602 27.90 -0.14 -7.76
CA PRO A 602 28.77 -0.41 -8.89
C PRO A 602 30.16 0.08 -8.49
N ASP A 603 31.03 -0.80 -7.99
CA ASP A 603 32.40 -0.47 -7.64
C ASP A 603 33.30 -0.44 -8.88
N GLY A 604 32.99 0.46 -9.81
CA GLY A 604 33.93 1.13 -10.72
C GLY A 604 34.85 0.32 -11.65
N SER A 605 34.87 -1.03 -11.62
CA SER A 605 35.94 -1.76 -12.31
C SER A 605 35.61 -3.18 -12.82
N GLN A 606 34.40 -3.75 -12.63
CA GLN A 606 34.30 -5.23 -12.65
C GLN A 606 33.09 -5.85 -13.37
N TYR A 607 32.22 -5.08 -14.01
CA TYR A 607 31.01 -5.60 -14.66
C TYR A 607 30.98 -5.34 -16.18
N PRO A 608 30.35 -6.23 -16.97
CA PRO A 608 30.34 -6.09 -18.42
C PRO A 608 29.59 -4.84 -18.87
N TYR A 609 30.01 -4.31 -20.02
CA TYR A 609 29.29 -3.24 -20.71
C TYR A 609 27.97 -3.76 -21.28
N LEU A 610 26.99 -2.86 -21.40
CA LEU A 610 25.73 -3.14 -22.11
C LEU A 610 26.03 -3.71 -23.50
N ASN A 611 25.33 -4.79 -23.87
CA ASN A 611 25.56 -5.52 -25.11
C ASN A 611 24.42 -5.30 -26.13
N GLU A 612 24.77 -5.32 -27.42
CA GLU A 612 23.85 -5.28 -28.57
C GLU A 612 22.67 -6.24 -28.44
N HIS A 613 22.89 -7.47 -27.98
CA HIS A 613 21.84 -8.48 -27.84
C HIS A 613 20.77 -8.08 -26.82
N VAL A 614 21.17 -7.43 -25.71
CA VAL A 614 20.22 -6.94 -24.71
C VAL A 614 19.39 -5.82 -25.30
N VAL A 615 20.02 -4.86 -25.98
CA VAL A 615 19.32 -3.73 -26.62
C VAL A 615 18.36 -4.22 -27.72
N ALA A 616 18.80 -5.15 -28.57
CA ALA A 616 17.98 -5.74 -29.62
C ALA A 616 16.75 -6.46 -29.06
N VAL A 617 16.86 -7.12 -27.89
CA VAL A 617 15.71 -7.71 -27.21
C VAL A 617 14.73 -6.63 -26.75
N LEU A 618 15.21 -5.54 -26.16
CA LEU A 618 14.36 -4.42 -25.73
C LEU A 618 13.63 -3.75 -26.91
N GLU A 619 14.26 -3.71 -28.09
CA GLU A 619 13.66 -3.20 -29.33
C GLU A 619 12.59 -4.12 -29.92
N GLN A 620 12.69 -5.42 -29.68
CA GLN A 620 11.70 -6.41 -30.12
C GLN A 620 10.56 -6.62 -29.13
N MET A 621 10.71 -6.09 -27.90
CA MET A 621 9.68 -6.20 -26.86
C MET A 621 8.42 -5.41 -27.23
N PRO A 622 7.22 -5.98 -27.06
CA PRO A 622 5.98 -5.23 -27.13
C PRO A 622 6.00 -4.04 -26.15
N ALA A 623 5.38 -2.92 -26.54
CA ALA A 623 5.42 -1.67 -25.79
C ALA A 623 4.91 -1.82 -24.34
N GLU A 624 3.96 -2.72 -24.10
CA GLU A 624 3.42 -3.04 -22.77
C GLU A 624 4.44 -3.66 -21.81
N TYR A 625 5.47 -4.36 -22.30
CA TYR A 625 6.57 -4.90 -21.48
C TYR A 625 7.75 -3.94 -21.41
N ALA A 626 7.99 -3.17 -22.47
CA ALA A 626 9.10 -2.20 -22.60
C ALA A 626 9.00 -0.98 -21.66
N THR A 627 7.99 -0.96 -20.78
CA THR A 627 7.64 0.12 -19.85
C THR A 627 8.13 -0.13 -18.43
N GLY A 628 8.39 -1.39 -18.03
CA GLY A 628 8.82 -1.73 -16.67
C GLY A 628 7.71 -1.53 -15.62
N VAL A 629 6.46 -1.77 -15.99
CA VAL A 629 5.33 -1.65 -15.05
C VAL A 629 5.39 -2.80 -14.05
N ASP A 630 5.46 -2.45 -12.76
CA ASP A 630 5.34 -3.37 -11.64
C ASP A 630 3.93 -4.00 -11.61
N GLU A 631 3.81 -5.20 -12.20
CA GLU A 631 2.63 -6.06 -12.09
C GLU A 631 2.68 -6.99 -10.86
N GLY A 632 3.53 -6.69 -9.87
CA GLY A 632 3.50 -7.29 -8.54
C GLY A 632 4.81 -7.96 -8.12
N ALA A 633 5.37 -7.47 -7.02
CA ALA A 633 6.32 -8.11 -6.09
C ALA A 633 7.60 -8.75 -6.65
N GLY A 634 7.87 -8.68 -7.95
CA GLY A 634 9.12 -9.14 -8.57
C GLY A 634 10.08 -7.99 -8.87
N THR A 635 11.38 -8.23 -8.79
CA THR A 635 12.39 -7.27 -9.29
C THR A 635 12.18 -7.06 -10.79
N ASP A 636 11.98 -5.82 -11.23
CA ASP A 636 11.87 -5.47 -12.65
C ASP A 636 13.14 -5.90 -13.41
N TYR A 637 13.00 -6.41 -14.63
CA TYR A 637 14.15 -6.73 -15.47
C TYR A 637 14.95 -5.47 -15.79
N LEU A 638 14.35 -4.28 -15.92
CA LEU A 638 15.08 -3.02 -16.09
C LEU A 638 15.92 -2.67 -14.87
N VAL A 639 15.40 -2.88 -13.65
CA VAL A 639 16.20 -2.76 -12.42
C VAL A 639 17.38 -3.73 -12.46
N THR A 640 17.13 -4.98 -12.87
CA THR A 640 18.17 -6.00 -12.99
C THR A 640 19.22 -5.57 -14.01
N LEU A 641 18.84 -5.10 -15.20
CA LEU A 641 19.75 -4.61 -16.23
C LEU A 641 20.59 -3.42 -15.71
N VAL A 642 19.96 -2.44 -15.06
CA VAL A 642 20.65 -1.25 -14.52
C VAL A 642 21.59 -1.60 -13.36
N CYS A 643 21.25 -2.60 -12.55
CA CYS A 643 22.12 -3.08 -11.48
C CYS A 643 23.27 -3.97 -11.98
N THR A 644 23.05 -4.63 -13.13
CA THR A 644 23.96 -5.62 -13.71
C THR A 644 25.00 -5.00 -14.63
N PHE A 645 24.58 -4.06 -15.47
CA PHE A 645 25.47 -3.42 -16.44
C PHE A 645 26.13 -2.20 -15.84
N ALA A 646 27.43 -2.07 -16.08
CA ALA A 646 28.12 -0.84 -15.75
C ALA A 646 27.79 0.21 -16.82
N ILE A 647 26.84 1.08 -16.49
CA ILE A 647 26.45 2.20 -17.34
C ILE A 647 27.32 3.40 -16.92
N TYR A 648 28.57 3.47 -17.38
CA TYR A 648 29.47 4.57 -17.02
C TYR A 648 29.16 5.88 -17.77
N GLU A 649 29.97 6.90 -17.47
CA GLU A 649 29.98 8.22 -18.10
C GLU A 649 29.73 8.14 -19.61
N TRP A 650 28.74 8.90 -20.06
CA TRP A 650 28.48 9.12 -21.48
C TRP A 650 29.77 9.65 -22.13
N PRO A 651 30.33 8.97 -23.16
CA PRO A 651 31.57 9.42 -23.79
C PRO A 651 31.48 10.89 -24.19
N ASP A 652 32.53 11.66 -23.91
CA ASP A 652 32.58 13.06 -24.28
C ASP A 652 32.64 13.20 -25.80
N GLU A 653 31.47 13.45 -26.41
CA GLU A 653 31.32 13.59 -27.87
C GLU A 653 32.12 14.77 -28.45
N GLN A 654 32.66 15.65 -27.61
CA GLN A 654 33.55 16.74 -28.04
C GLN A 654 35.01 16.27 -28.24
N LYS A 655 35.36 15.07 -27.78
CA LYS A 655 36.66 14.44 -28.01
C LYS A 655 36.59 13.48 -29.19
N GLU A 656 37.74 13.23 -29.80
CA GLU A 656 37.87 12.19 -30.82
C GLU A 656 37.67 10.82 -30.16
N LEU A 657 36.52 10.20 -30.43
CA LEU A 657 36.16 8.89 -29.89
C LEU A 657 36.82 7.78 -30.70
N THR A 658 37.35 6.77 -30.02
CA THR A 658 37.75 5.49 -30.63
C THR A 658 36.53 4.77 -31.21
N GLU A 659 36.74 3.86 -32.17
CA GLU A 659 35.63 3.07 -32.74
C GLU A 659 34.87 2.27 -31.69
N GLN A 660 35.56 1.78 -30.65
CA GLN A 660 34.93 1.08 -29.54
C GLN A 660 34.03 2.02 -28.71
N GLU A 661 34.46 3.25 -28.47
CA GLU A 661 33.66 4.27 -27.78
C GLU A 661 32.44 4.70 -28.61
N LYS A 662 32.59 4.83 -29.94
CA LYS A 662 31.46 5.09 -30.85
C LYS A 662 30.42 3.99 -30.80
N GLN A 663 30.85 2.72 -30.85
CA GLN A 663 29.94 1.56 -30.75
C GLN A 663 29.21 1.54 -29.41
N ARG A 664 29.91 1.81 -28.29
CA ARG A 664 29.27 1.91 -26.96
C ARG A 664 28.27 3.05 -26.89
N LEU A 665 28.63 4.22 -27.43
CA LEU A 665 27.75 5.38 -27.48
C LEU A 665 26.46 5.09 -28.25
N GLU A 666 26.54 4.35 -29.36
CA GLU A 666 25.35 3.97 -30.13
C GLU A 666 24.43 3.02 -29.35
N LEU A 667 25.00 2.01 -28.66
CA LEU A 667 24.23 1.14 -27.76
C LEU A 667 23.53 1.93 -26.67
N TYR A 668 24.23 2.91 -26.10
CA TYR A 668 23.70 3.77 -25.05
C TYR A 668 22.55 4.64 -25.56
N ARG A 669 22.66 5.21 -26.76
CA ARG A 669 21.58 5.97 -27.41
C ARG A 669 20.32 5.14 -27.61
N ARG A 670 20.48 3.87 -28.02
CA ARG A 670 19.35 2.94 -28.23
C ARG A 670 18.73 2.46 -26.92
N PHE A 671 19.52 2.30 -25.85
CA PHE A 671 19.01 1.90 -24.53
C PHE A 671 18.32 3.04 -23.77
N ARG A 672 18.81 4.27 -23.92
CA ARG A 672 18.37 5.45 -23.16
C ARG A 672 16.84 5.65 -23.10
N PRO A 673 16.04 5.45 -24.17
CA PRO A 673 14.58 5.59 -24.10
C PRO A 673 13.90 4.64 -23.11
N TYR A 674 14.37 3.39 -23.02
CA TYR A 674 13.83 2.39 -22.08
C TYR A 674 14.13 2.75 -20.64
N PHE A 675 15.38 3.17 -20.40
CA PHE A 675 15.81 3.64 -19.10
C PHE A 675 14.98 4.84 -18.61
N ASN A 676 14.81 5.89 -19.44
CA ASN A 676 14.03 7.06 -19.06
C ASN A 676 12.55 6.74 -18.86
N ARG A 677 11.97 5.88 -19.71
CA ARG A 677 10.58 5.44 -19.54
C ARG A 677 10.37 4.75 -18.20
N TYR A 678 11.29 3.87 -17.80
CA TYR A 678 11.26 3.25 -16.46
C TYR A 678 11.30 4.31 -15.36
N MET A 679 12.23 5.27 -15.44
CA MET A 679 12.34 6.34 -14.44
C MET A 679 11.09 7.23 -14.39
N GLN A 680 10.45 7.49 -15.53
CA GLN A 680 9.23 8.29 -15.61
C GLN A 680 8.02 7.58 -15.00
N GLN A 681 7.97 6.25 -15.08
CA GLN A 681 6.85 5.46 -14.55
C GLN A 681 7.03 5.04 -13.09
N ASN A 682 8.28 4.87 -12.66
CA ASN A 682 8.60 4.31 -11.35
C ASN A 682 9.35 5.28 -10.44
N GLY A 683 9.80 6.43 -10.93
CA GLY A 683 10.53 7.42 -10.15
C GLY A 683 9.76 7.78 -8.89
N SER A 684 10.19 7.23 -7.74
CA SER A 684 9.63 7.30 -6.38
C SER A 684 8.57 6.30 -5.92
N LYS A 685 8.30 5.24 -6.70
CA LYS A 685 7.43 4.15 -6.20
C LYS A 685 8.16 3.26 -5.20
N ASP A 686 9.48 3.16 -5.29
CA ASP A 686 10.28 2.28 -4.46
C ASP A 686 11.68 2.82 -4.16
N TYR A 687 12.38 2.15 -3.24
CA TYR A 687 13.76 2.47 -2.87
C TYR A 687 14.75 2.29 -4.04
N TYR A 688 14.48 1.38 -4.97
CA TYR A 688 15.41 1.06 -6.05
C TYR A 688 15.48 2.16 -7.10
N SER A 689 14.33 2.64 -7.57
CA SER A 689 14.21 3.75 -8.52
C SER A 689 14.86 5.04 -7.99
N ASP A 690 14.73 5.32 -6.69
CA ASP A 690 15.39 6.45 -6.05
C ASP A 690 16.92 6.35 -6.10
N ASN A 691 17.48 5.18 -5.76
CA ASN A 691 18.93 4.99 -5.84
C ASN A 691 19.45 5.02 -7.28
N ILE A 692 18.69 4.46 -8.24
CA ILE A 692 19.01 4.58 -9.68
C ILE A 692 19.08 6.05 -10.06
N TYR A 693 18.06 6.82 -9.69
CA TYR A 693 18.01 8.23 -10.03
C TYR A 693 19.23 8.96 -9.46
N ASP A 694 19.46 8.84 -8.15
CA ASP A 694 20.51 9.58 -7.45
C ASP A 694 21.90 9.21 -7.99
N HIS A 695 22.10 7.97 -8.45
CA HIS A 695 23.34 7.55 -9.11
C HIS A 695 23.53 8.19 -10.49
N TYR A 696 22.47 8.27 -11.30
CA TYR A 696 22.53 8.73 -12.69
C TYR A 696 22.15 10.20 -12.89
N MET A 697 21.76 10.94 -11.84
CA MET A 697 21.18 12.28 -11.97
C MET A 697 22.10 13.29 -12.65
N ASN A 698 23.42 13.15 -12.54
CA ASN A 698 24.38 14.05 -13.16
C ASN A 698 24.82 13.58 -14.56
N SER A 699 24.30 12.44 -15.01
CA SER A 699 24.70 11.82 -16.27
C SER A 699 23.81 12.24 -17.43
N ARG A 700 24.26 12.02 -18.67
CA ARG A 700 23.43 12.25 -19.87
C ARG A 700 22.34 11.20 -20.08
N TRP A 701 22.28 10.18 -19.23
CA TRP A 701 21.28 9.13 -19.31
C TRP A 701 19.90 9.64 -18.99
N ILE A 702 19.76 10.43 -17.93
CA ILE A 702 18.50 11.00 -17.50
C ILE A 702 18.15 12.18 -18.44
N ASN A 703 16.94 12.15 -18.99
CA ASN A 703 16.38 13.23 -19.81
C ASN A 703 15.59 14.22 -18.95
N ALA A 704 15.18 15.33 -19.55
CA ALA A 704 14.48 16.39 -18.83
C ALA A 704 13.18 15.89 -18.19
N GLU A 705 12.42 15.04 -18.87
CA GLU A 705 11.17 14.50 -18.34
C GLU A 705 11.38 13.59 -17.12
N SER A 706 12.43 12.77 -17.09
CA SER A 706 12.76 11.96 -15.91
C SER A 706 13.21 12.84 -14.73
N HIS A 707 13.94 13.94 -14.97
CA HIS A 707 14.23 14.92 -13.93
C HIS A 707 12.94 15.58 -13.40
N LEU A 708 12.01 15.92 -14.28
CA LEU A 708 10.71 16.48 -13.91
C LEU A 708 9.92 15.52 -13.01
N VAL A 709 9.83 14.24 -13.35
CA VAL A 709 9.12 13.24 -12.54
C VAL A 709 9.73 13.13 -11.14
N ARG A 710 11.07 13.12 -11.03
CA ARG A 710 11.74 13.13 -9.71
C ARG A 710 11.42 14.40 -8.93
N LEU A 711 11.49 15.56 -9.59
CA LEU A 711 11.17 16.85 -8.95
C LEU A 711 9.74 16.85 -8.40
N GLU A 712 8.77 16.40 -9.20
CA GLU A 712 7.36 16.32 -8.81
C GLU A 712 7.16 15.36 -7.65
N SER A 713 7.88 14.24 -7.63
CA SER A 713 7.82 13.32 -6.50
C SER A 713 8.40 13.91 -5.22
N LEU A 714 9.59 14.50 -5.28
CA LEU A 714 10.22 15.14 -4.12
C LEU A 714 9.33 16.25 -3.56
N PHE A 715 8.70 17.02 -4.45
CA PHE A 715 7.71 18.03 -4.07
C PHE A 715 6.53 17.42 -3.30
N LYS A 716 5.94 16.34 -3.80
CA LYS A 716 4.84 15.64 -3.11
C LYS A 716 5.28 15.03 -1.78
N ALA A 717 6.48 14.46 -1.72
CA ALA A 717 7.03 13.87 -0.49
C ALA A 717 7.27 14.92 0.61
N ALA A 718 7.66 16.14 0.23
CA ALA A 718 7.87 17.25 1.16
C ALA A 718 6.62 17.60 1.98
N HIS A 719 5.43 17.38 1.43
CA HIS A 719 4.18 17.65 2.12
C HIS A 719 3.90 16.65 3.26
N GLY A 720 4.50 15.46 3.22
CA GLY A 720 4.26 14.41 4.22
C GLY A 720 5.46 14.03 5.10
N GLN A 721 6.70 14.35 4.71
CA GLN A 721 7.89 13.72 5.29
C GLN A 721 9.03 14.66 5.73
N TYR A 722 9.17 15.86 5.15
CA TYR A 722 10.37 16.68 5.34
C TYR A 722 10.04 18.06 5.90
N SER A 723 10.98 18.62 6.66
CA SER A 723 10.95 20.05 6.96
C SER A 723 11.34 20.86 5.71
N TYR A 724 10.87 22.10 5.60
CA TYR A 724 11.13 22.95 4.43
C TYR A 724 12.63 23.13 4.06
N PRO A 725 13.58 23.29 5.02
CA PRO A 725 15.00 23.34 4.69
C PRO A 725 15.51 22.05 4.01
N GLU A 726 15.13 20.88 4.52
CA GLU A 726 15.51 19.58 3.94
C GLU A 726 14.91 19.36 2.55
N PHE A 727 13.76 19.97 2.28
CA PHE A 727 13.13 19.93 0.97
C PHE A 727 13.94 20.70 -0.08
N LEU A 728 14.34 21.94 0.22
CA LEU A 728 15.13 22.77 -0.70
C LEU A 728 16.46 22.11 -1.07
N ASP A 729 17.16 21.56 -0.08
CA ASP A 729 18.44 20.88 -0.28
C ASP A 729 18.31 19.69 -1.24
N LYS A 730 17.14 19.04 -1.29
CA LYS A 730 16.87 17.90 -2.18
C LYS A 730 16.41 18.32 -3.58
N ILE A 731 15.60 19.38 -3.71
CA ILE A 731 15.08 19.77 -5.04
C ILE A 731 16.07 20.55 -5.89
N MET A 732 16.91 21.39 -5.28
CA MET A 732 17.78 22.28 -6.05
C MET A 732 18.74 21.51 -6.96
N PRO A 733 19.41 20.42 -6.51
CA PRO A 733 20.22 19.60 -7.41
C PRO A 733 19.43 19.02 -8.58
N VAL A 734 18.22 18.53 -8.36
CA VAL A 734 17.36 17.96 -9.40
C VAL A 734 16.93 19.04 -10.41
N PHE A 735 16.59 20.22 -9.91
CA PHE A 735 16.16 21.34 -10.73
C PHE A 735 17.28 21.86 -11.65
N GLU A 736 18.50 21.99 -11.14
CA GLU A 736 19.65 22.35 -11.97
C GLU A 736 19.92 21.30 -13.07
N GLN A 737 19.77 20.01 -12.74
CA GLN A 737 19.89 18.96 -13.75
C GLN A 737 18.77 19.01 -14.81
N LEU A 738 17.54 19.35 -14.41
CA LEU A 738 16.46 19.61 -15.36
C LEU A 738 16.80 20.75 -16.34
N LYS A 739 17.28 21.90 -15.83
CA LYS A 739 17.72 23.04 -16.66
C LYS A 739 18.82 22.64 -17.64
N ASN A 740 19.82 21.91 -17.15
CA ASN A 740 20.92 21.42 -17.96
C ASN A 740 20.43 20.46 -19.05
N ALA A 741 19.54 19.51 -18.71
CA ALA A 741 19.01 18.54 -19.67
C ALA A 741 18.21 19.21 -20.80
N ILE A 742 17.35 20.19 -20.48
CA ILE A 742 16.57 20.95 -21.48
C ILE A 742 17.50 21.65 -22.48
N THR A 743 18.59 22.26 -21.98
CA THR A 743 19.55 22.99 -22.82
C THR A 743 20.42 22.05 -23.65
N ARG A 744 20.78 20.89 -23.09
CA ARG A 744 21.72 19.93 -23.68
C ARG A 744 21.10 19.04 -24.75
N ASP A 745 19.89 18.55 -24.52
CA ASP A 745 19.38 17.37 -25.24
C ASP A 745 18.46 17.71 -26.43
N ASN A 746 18.31 18.99 -26.80
CA ASN A 746 17.38 19.46 -27.84
C ASN A 746 16.01 18.78 -27.70
N GLU A 747 15.45 18.83 -26.48
CA GLU A 747 14.19 18.18 -26.14
C GLU A 747 13.06 18.57 -27.11
N THR A 748 12.15 17.65 -27.37
CA THR A 748 11.07 17.92 -28.33
C THR A 748 10.15 19.03 -27.81
N PRO A 749 9.49 19.78 -28.71
CA PRO A 749 8.53 20.81 -28.29
C PRO A 749 7.46 20.30 -27.33
N GLU A 750 7.03 19.03 -27.47
CA GLU A 750 6.05 18.40 -26.58
C GLU A 750 6.59 18.20 -25.16
N VAL A 751 7.85 17.77 -25.02
CA VAL A 751 8.51 17.60 -23.70
C VAL A 751 8.69 18.96 -23.03
N ILE A 752 9.16 19.96 -23.78
CA ILE A 752 9.31 21.34 -23.28
C ILE A 752 7.94 21.89 -22.83
N GLU A 753 6.90 21.70 -23.62
CA GLU A 753 5.55 22.15 -23.29
C GLU A 753 5.00 21.43 -22.06
N ARG A 754 5.26 20.14 -21.91
CA ARG A 754 4.89 19.37 -20.70
C ARG A 754 5.62 19.88 -19.46
N ILE A 755 6.92 20.16 -19.57
CA ILE A 755 7.72 20.75 -18.49
C ILE A 755 7.14 22.12 -18.10
N LYS A 756 6.85 23.00 -19.06
CA LYS A 756 6.22 24.31 -18.79
C LYS A 756 4.84 24.19 -18.15
N ARG A 757 4.10 23.12 -18.45
CA ARG A 757 2.80 22.81 -17.83
C ARG A 757 2.92 22.13 -16.48
N SER A 758 4.12 21.74 -16.03
CA SER A 758 4.28 21.13 -14.72
C SER A 758 3.90 22.13 -13.65
N ILE A 759 2.89 21.74 -12.89
CA ILE A 759 2.34 22.53 -11.81
C ILE A 759 3.42 22.82 -10.76
N VAL A 760 4.28 21.83 -10.47
CA VAL A 760 5.37 21.99 -9.51
C VAL A 760 6.34 23.07 -9.97
N LEU A 761 6.66 23.14 -11.26
CA LEU A 761 7.52 24.19 -11.79
C LEU A 761 6.84 25.56 -11.78
N GLN A 762 5.57 25.64 -12.16
CA GLN A 762 4.81 26.89 -12.06
C GLN A 762 4.73 27.40 -10.62
N MET A 763 4.60 26.49 -9.65
CA MET A 763 4.66 26.82 -8.22
C MET A 763 6.04 27.39 -7.85
N LEU A 764 7.14 26.75 -8.28
CA LEU A 764 8.49 27.23 -7.95
C LEU A 764 8.88 28.54 -8.67
N GLU A 765 8.39 28.78 -9.89
CA GLU A 765 8.61 30.02 -10.66
C GLU A 765 7.97 31.24 -9.97
N LEU A 766 6.79 31.07 -9.37
CA LEU A 766 6.08 32.14 -8.65
C LEU A 766 6.82 32.67 -7.41
N ASP A 767 7.77 31.92 -6.84
CA ASP A 767 8.58 32.36 -5.69
C ASP A 767 9.75 33.27 -6.10
N GLY A 768 9.95 33.53 -7.40
CA GLY A 768 11.00 34.42 -7.91
C GLY A 768 12.43 33.90 -7.75
N LYS A 769 12.59 32.66 -7.26
CA LYS A 769 13.88 31.97 -7.15
C LYS A 769 14.27 31.23 -8.42
N LEU A 770 13.33 30.99 -9.31
CA LEU A 770 13.58 30.41 -10.62
C LEU A 770 13.39 31.49 -11.68
N GLY A 771 14.51 32.08 -12.10
CA GLY A 771 14.60 32.86 -13.33
C GLY A 771 14.67 31.98 -14.57
#